data_AF-A0A2P8HGQ1-F1
#
_entry.id   AF-A0A2P8HGQ1-F1
#
_cell.length_a   1.000
_cell.length_b   1.000
_cell.length_c   1.000
_cell.angle_alpha   90.00
_cell.angle_beta   90.00
_cell.angle_gamma   90.00
#
_symmetry.space_group_name_H-M   'P 1'
#
loop_
_entity.id
_entity.type
_entity.pdbx_description
1 polymer ?
#
loop_
_entity_poly.entity_id
_entity_poly.type
_entity_poly.pdbx_seq_one_letter_code
_entity_poly.pdbx_strand_id
1 'polypeptide(L)'
;MVPAPKIAARIIACLILFLCKVTVYGNSSHLYPIVNVEFQVALPKAPKPPKSPQLPKPPKVAIDTAVNTKLIQRILKAFRFRHNARVNEKERVIEIINQILTDSLVVTKGDIIMLNEALTKRENQQFDSLMSLLNAIAVSHATEPVKPATDSGGKKIVQEPDKTVPGTDLNALVEKMIPILRKKGEEEEAEKIKEEHMKAIRSLYGRPVDQVDTLRLSDSIGARYQLRLSQKINVTGVHPYWMEPDYTGYNYNALSTFSFLGYLVDGKSGDIHPAFQENQVKSIPDALAAGCNLQLLFFDKKTSNILALLKNTDAQVNFVDTLAHLLQQQKSDGVTIYFQNLPAHQRQDFTRFITFLSGSLRSANKNYKVNIVVPAYDKFFNYDLRALRPYVDYFVIDFTQATGHTAGSLSPLDGDPMQSLYGAVSGYTQGEVPPGKLSLLLPYYGAVWKKGVHGHPDVFSRYVSYTDIRKQYPSDTIPMFDESSATFFIEVKDQYGEVKEEIWFDDGISMSMKYDFVLKKGLGGVTIWTLGVDKGYTDLWDALVDKFVVTDTLFLDTVSLRPPIPQHLTLFQRIKRELNIYAILFHDPCSIDVSQYEGDTYFIYIAFSFLGLSLVSGGAYFYFVRVNGEGWKYRKKMLILLILLILLLVVSTFMAFFLNKKLDFVGISSVPGRCHSVPLVNVLIILGIGFVLGLLIMHFLLQPLLKKDDMP
;
A
#
# COMPACT_ATOMS: atom_id res chain seq x y z
N MET A 1 -4.04 84.03 12.13
CA MET A 1 -5.14 83.04 12.17
C MET A 1 -4.54 81.65 11.93
N VAL A 2 -4.66 80.77 12.91
CA VAL A 2 -4.49 79.30 12.88
C VAL A 2 -5.87 78.78 13.37
N PRO A 3 -6.45 77.60 12.99
CA PRO A 3 -5.86 76.30 12.59
C PRO A 3 -6.51 75.71 11.30
N ALA A 4 -6.28 74.51 10.76
CA ALA A 4 -5.65 73.27 11.24
C ALA A 4 -5.17 72.39 10.06
N PRO A 5 -4.02 71.70 10.22
CA PRO A 5 -3.62 70.53 9.43
C PRO A 5 -4.15 69.26 10.11
N LYS A 6 -5.15 68.58 9.54
CA LYS A 6 -5.65 67.29 10.09
C LYS A 6 -5.98 66.18 9.08
N ILE A 7 -5.66 66.37 7.79
CA ILE A 7 -5.96 65.35 6.76
C ILE A 7 -4.68 64.61 6.31
N ALA A 8 -3.53 65.29 6.24
CA ALA A 8 -2.28 64.68 5.77
C ALA A 8 -1.68 63.64 6.73
N ALA A 9 -1.83 63.82 8.05
CA ALA A 9 -1.27 62.89 9.05
C ALA A 9 -2.09 61.59 9.20
N ARG A 10 -3.35 61.56 8.78
CA ARG A 10 -4.22 60.36 8.88
C ARG A 10 -4.05 59.39 7.70
N ILE A 11 -3.60 59.87 6.54
CA ILE A 11 -3.36 59.04 5.35
C ILE A 11 -2.01 58.32 5.46
N ILE A 12 -0.99 58.96 6.05
CA ILE A 12 0.34 58.37 6.23
C ILE A 12 0.34 57.28 7.32
N ALA A 13 -0.47 57.43 8.38
CA ALA A 13 -0.59 56.39 9.42
C ALA A 13 -1.37 55.14 8.95
N CYS A 14 -2.25 55.26 7.95
CA CYS A 14 -3.03 54.13 7.43
C CYS A 14 -2.21 53.26 6.46
N LEU A 15 -1.24 53.85 5.74
CA LEU A 15 -0.36 53.13 4.81
C LEU A 15 0.79 52.38 5.50
N ILE A 16 1.24 52.84 6.67
CA ILE A 16 2.33 52.20 7.41
C ILE A 16 1.86 50.97 8.21
N LEU A 17 0.56 50.89 8.55
CA LEU A 17 -0.02 49.74 9.26
C LEU A 17 -0.44 48.57 8.34
N PHE A 18 -0.45 48.75 7.01
CA PHE A 18 -0.81 47.68 6.07
C PHE A 18 0.40 46.88 5.53
N LEU A 19 1.64 47.34 5.77
CA LEU A 19 2.85 46.75 5.20
C LEU A 19 3.73 45.93 6.17
N CYS A 20 3.32 45.77 7.43
CA CYS A 20 4.04 44.93 8.39
C CYS A 20 3.24 43.66 8.75
N LYS A 21 3.21 42.68 7.84
CA LYS A 21 3.00 41.26 8.19
C LYS A 21 3.26 40.31 7.01
N VAL A 22 4.51 40.20 6.55
CA VAL A 22 5.00 38.96 5.92
C VAL A 22 6.48 38.79 6.28
N THR A 23 6.74 37.98 7.30
CA THR A 23 8.02 37.38 7.63
C THR A 23 8.17 36.08 6.84
N VAL A 24 9.21 35.94 6.00
CA VAL A 24 9.69 34.64 5.52
C VAL A 24 11.22 34.64 5.52
N TYR A 25 11.77 33.62 6.21
CA TYR A 25 13.16 33.26 6.35
C TYR A 25 13.86 33.07 4.99
N GLY A 26 15.00 33.74 4.79
CA GLY A 26 15.96 33.40 3.73
C GLY A 26 16.97 32.38 4.27
N ASN A 27 16.96 31.16 3.72
CA ASN A 27 17.98 30.16 3.96
C ASN A 27 18.91 30.10 2.74
N SER A 28 20.19 30.36 2.96
CA SER A 28 21.25 30.35 1.96
C SER A 28 21.62 28.90 1.60
N SER A 29 21.54 28.55 0.32
CA SER A 29 22.14 27.33 -0.22
C SER A 29 23.13 27.69 -1.32
N HIS A 30 24.41 27.54 -0.98
CA HIS A 30 25.52 27.54 -1.93
C HIS A 30 25.52 26.18 -2.66
N LEU A 31 25.32 26.21 -3.98
CA LEU A 31 25.54 25.06 -4.86
C LEU A 31 26.89 25.24 -5.55
N TYR A 32 27.84 24.38 -5.21
CA TYR A 32 29.09 24.18 -5.96
C TYR A 32 28.82 23.26 -7.17
N PRO A 33 29.56 23.43 -8.29
CA PRO A 33 29.44 22.55 -9.44
C PRO A 33 30.06 21.17 -9.17
N ILE A 34 29.29 20.11 -9.42
CA ILE A 34 29.75 18.73 -9.39
C ILE A 34 30.60 18.47 -10.64
N VAL A 35 31.86 18.12 -10.41
CA VAL A 35 32.80 17.57 -11.39
C VAL A 35 32.41 16.11 -11.66
N ASN A 36 32.19 15.78 -12.94
CA ASN A 36 32.10 14.39 -13.40
C ASN A 36 33.43 13.69 -13.18
N VAL A 37 33.45 12.71 -12.27
CA VAL A 37 34.55 11.75 -12.13
C VAL A 37 33.99 10.36 -12.43
N GLU A 38 34.33 9.82 -13.60
CA GLU A 38 34.17 8.40 -13.91
C GLU A 38 35.09 7.58 -12.99
N PHE A 39 34.49 6.86 -12.05
CA PHE A 39 35.17 5.78 -11.34
C PHE A 39 34.78 4.45 -11.99
N GLN A 40 35.65 3.93 -12.86
CA GLN A 40 35.67 2.50 -13.17
C GLN A 40 36.21 1.74 -11.95
N VAL A 41 35.32 1.17 -11.15
CA VAL A 41 35.70 0.16 -10.16
C VAL A 41 35.51 -1.21 -10.79
N ALA A 42 36.63 -1.87 -11.08
CA ALA A 42 36.67 -3.26 -11.47
C ALA A 42 36.16 -4.14 -10.31
N LEU A 43 35.04 -4.82 -10.53
CA LEU A 43 34.54 -5.85 -9.62
C LEU A 43 35.55 -7.02 -9.56
N PRO A 44 35.98 -7.47 -8.37
CA PRO A 44 36.81 -8.66 -8.24
C PRO A 44 36.03 -9.90 -8.70
N LYS A 45 36.70 -10.77 -9.47
CA LYS A 45 36.17 -12.08 -9.90
C LYS A 45 35.66 -12.86 -8.69
N ALA A 46 34.43 -13.40 -8.81
CA ALA A 46 33.85 -14.29 -7.82
C ALA A 46 34.81 -15.45 -7.51
N PRO A 47 35.03 -15.79 -6.22
CA PRO A 47 35.80 -16.97 -5.86
C PRO A 47 35.11 -18.23 -6.41
N LYS A 48 35.91 -19.13 -6.98
CA LYS A 48 35.42 -20.43 -7.45
C LYS A 48 34.69 -21.14 -6.30
N PRO A 49 33.51 -21.75 -6.56
CA PRO A 49 32.82 -22.51 -5.54
C PRO A 49 33.75 -23.62 -5.01
N PRO A 50 33.74 -23.89 -3.69
CA PRO A 50 34.51 -24.99 -3.14
C PRO A 50 34.10 -26.29 -3.84
N LYS A 51 35.10 -27.12 -4.18
CA LYS A 51 34.86 -28.47 -4.70
C LYS A 51 33.90 -29.19 -3.76
N SER A 52 32.79 -29.64 -4.31
CA SER A 52 31.87 -30.55 -3.63
C SER A 52 32.66 -31.73 -3.04
N PRO A 53 32.44 -32.10 -1.77
CA PRO A 53 33.01 -33.33 -1.25
C PRO A 53 32.51 -34.48 -2.12
N GLN A 54 33.45 -35.21 -2.73
CA GLN A 54 33.12 -36.42 -3.46
C GLN A 54 32.54 -37.40 -2.45
N LEU A 55 31.26 -37.76 -2.63
CA LEU A 55 30.68 -38.91 -1.94
C LEU A 55 31.59 -40.13 -2.21
N PRO A 56 31.91 -40.94 -1.20
CA PRO A 56 32.57 -42.22 -1.43
C PRO A 56 31.74 -43.03 -2.42
N LYS A 57 32.41 -43.63 -3.41
CA LYS A 57 31.76 -44.55 -4.36
C LYS A 57 30.99 -45.59 -3.54
N PRO A 58 29.68 -45.79 -3.80
CA PRO A 58 28.94 -46.81 -3.09
C PRO A 58 29.62 -48.16 -3.34
N PRO A 59 29.72 -49.03 -2.32
CA PRO A 59 30.17 -50.39 -2.55
C PRO A 59 29.23 -51.03 -3.59
N LYS A 60 29.80 -51.80 -4.53
CA LYS A 60 29.01 -52.63 -5.45
C LYS A 60 28.21 -53.61 -4.60
N VAL A 61 26.95 -53.28 -4.34
CA VAL A 61 25.97 -54.21 -3.77
C VAL A 61 25.60 -55.17 -4.88
N ALA A 62 25.73 -56.47 -4.58
CA ALA A 62 25.33 -57.54 -5.46
C ALA A 62 23.86 -57.35 -5.86
N ILE A 63 23.62 -57.45 -7.17
CA ILE A 63 22.30 -57.55 -7.77
C ILE A 63 21.73 -58.88 -7.27
N ASP A 64 20.82 -58.85 -6.30
CA ASP A 64 19.70 -59.81 -6.15
C ASP A 64 18.92 -59.52 -4.86
N THR A 65 18.00 -58.54 -4.95
CA THR A 65 16.84 -58.40 -4.03
C THR A 65 15.74 -57.44 -4.56
N ALA A 66 15.87 -56.93 -5.79
CA ALA A 66 15.00 -55.86 -6.33
C ALA A 66 13.66 -56.33 -6.95
N VAL A 67 13.03 -57.38 -6.42
CA VAL A 67 11.81 -57.94 -7.04
C VAL A 67 10.50 -57.46 -6.40
N ASN A 68 10.49 -57.00 -5.15
CA ASN A 68 9.22 -56.81 -4.39
C ASN A 68 8.66 -55.37 -4.28
N THR A 69 9.22 -54.36 -4.94
CA THR A 69 8.75 -52.95 -4.83
C THR A 69 8.29 -52.32 -6.16
N LYS A 70 8.15 -53.12 -7.22
CA LYS A 70 7.95 -52.63 -8.60
C LYS A 70 6.60 -51.94 -8.83
N LEU A 71 5.53 -52.33 -8.15
CA LEU A 71 4.20 -51.73 -8.37
C LEU A 71 4.12 -50.32 -7.80
N ILE A 72 4.49 -50.14 -6.52
CA ILE A 72 4.43 -48.83 -5.85
C ILE A 72 5.39 -47.84 -6.50
N GLN A 73 6.60 -48.25 -6.90
CA GLN A 73 7.52 -47.39 -7.64
C GLN A 73 6.97 -46.98 -9.02
N ARG A 74 6.22 -47.86 -9.71
CA ARG A 74 5.57 -47.54 -10.98
C ARG A 74 4.36 -46.62 -10.80
N ILE A 75 3.59 -46.81 -9.74
CA ILE A 75 2.49 -45.92 -9.33
C ILE A 75 3.05 -44.52 -8.98
N LEU A 76 4.09 -44.44 -8.16
CA LEU A 76 4.80 -43.20 -7.84
C LEU A 76 5.39 -42.53 -9.09
N LYS A 77 5.91 -43.30 -10.06
CA LYS A 77 6.40 -42.77 -11.34
C LYS A 77 5.25 -42.24 -12.21
N ALA A 78 4.12 -42.94 -12.26
CA ALA A 78 2.91 -42.47 -12.95
C ALA A 78 2.35 -41.18 -12.33
N PHE A 79 2.41 -41.02 -11.00
CA PHE A 79 2.07 -39.77 -10.31
C PHE A 79 3.08 -38.65 -10.58
N ARG A 80 4.37 -38.95 -10.76
CA ARG A 80 5.41 -37.95 -11.12
C ARG A 80 5.31 -37.44 -12.56
N PHE A 81 4.82 -38.24 -13.50
CA PHE A 81 4.59 -37.80 -14.89
C PHE A 81 3.35 -36.92 -15.05
N ARG A 82 2.49 -36.85 -14.03
CA ARG A 82 1.17 -36.21 -14.03
C ARG A 82 1.17 -34.68 -13.97
N HIS A 83 2.34 -34.07 -14.10
CA HIS A 83 2.56 -32.63 -14.00
C HIS A 83 2.17 -31.86 -15.28
N ASN A 84 1.49 -32.48 -16.26
CA ASN A 84 1.01 -31.80 -17.48
C ASN A 84 -0.21 -32.50 -18.15
N ALA A 85 -1.40 -31.85 -18.05
CA ALA A 85 -2.51 -31.76 -19.02
C ALA A 85 -3.69 -32.80 -19.15
N ARG A 86 -4.87 -32.41 -18.60
CA ARG A 86 -6.32 -32.56 -18.96
C ARG A 86 -6.96 -33.84 -19.62
N VAL A 87 -8.12 -34.20 -19.04
CA VAL A 87 -9.32 -34.98 -19.47
C VAL A 87 -9.13 -36.27 -20.30
N ASN A 88 -8.50 -36.24 -21.47
CA ASN A 88 -8.21 -37.45 -22.26
C ASN A 88 -7.21 -38.39 -21.55
N GLU A 89 -6.49 -37.84 -20.56
CA GLU A 89 -5.61 -38.61 -19.68
C GLU A 89 -6.34 -39.43 -18.61
N LYS A 90 -7.61 -39.16 -18.30
CA LYS A 90 -8.34 -39.97 -17.30
C LYS A 90 -8.47 -41.41 -17.78
N GLU A 91 -8.84 -41.59 -19.04
CA GLU A 91 -8.95 -42.90 -19.67
C GLU A 91 -7.58 -43.55 -19.83
N ARG A 92 -6.55 -42.76 -20.19
CA ARG A 92 -5.18 -43.23 -20.34
C ARG A 92 -4.50 -43.63 -19.03
N VAL A 93 -4.78 -42.93 -17.93
CA VAL A 93 -4.27 -43.28 -16.59
C VAL A 93 -5.01 -44.49 -16.04
N ILE A 94 -6.31 -44.63 -16.28
CA ILE A 94 -7.06 -45.87 -15.98
C ILE A 94 -6.46 -47.03 -16.77
N GLU A 95 -6.14 -46.84 -18.05
CA GLU A 95 -5.54 -47.86 -18.92
C GLU A 95 -4.12 -48.24 -18.48
N ILE A 96 -3.28 -47.29 -18.10
CA ILE A 96 -1.92 -47.52 -17.60
C ILE A 96 -1.93 -48.13 -16.19
N ILE A 97 -2.81 -47.69 -15.28
CA ILE A 97 -2.98 -48.29 -13.95
C ILE A 97 -3.44 -49.73 -14.11
N ASN A 98 -4.45 -49.99 -14.97
CA ASN A 98 -4.92 -51.33 -15.28
C ASN A 98 -3.81 -52.19 -15.90
N GLN A 99 -3.04 -51.68 -16.87
CA GLN A 99 -1.89 -52.38 -17.47
C GLN A 99 -0.81 -52.72 -16.44
N ILE A 100 -0.45 -51.77 -15.58
CA ILE A 100 0.58 -51.93 -14.54
C ILE A 100 0.14 -52.97 -13.50
N LEU A 101 -1.15 -53.06 -13.21
CA LEU A 101 -1.73 -53.99 -12.24
C LEU A 101 -1.90 -55.40 -12.81
N THR A 102 -2.20 -55.55 -14.10
CA THR A 102 -2.21 -56.86 -14.78
C THR A 102 -0.81 -57.47 -14.92
N ASP A 103 0.24 -56.66 -15.05
CA ASP A 103 1.60 -57.15 -15.34
C ASP A 103 2.52 -57.30 -14.11
N SER A 104 2.05 -57.01 -12.88
CA SER A 104 2.94 -56.91 -11.72
C SER A 104 2.29 -57.34 -10.38
N LEU A 105 2.05 -58.65 -10.22
CA LEU A 105 1.76 -59.24 -8.91
C LEU A 105 3.04 -59.30 -8.04
N VAL A 106 3.33 -58.23 -7.30
CA VAL A 106 3.80 -58.27 -5.89
C VAL A 106 3.41 -56.95 -5.20
N VAL A 107 2.14 -56.86 -4.81
CA VAL A 107 1.60 -56.05 -3.69
C VAL A 107 0.54 -56.94 -3.05
N THR A 108 0.51 -57.02 -1.72
CA THR A 108 -0.37 -57.96 -1.05
C THR A 108 -1.81 -57.43 -1.04
N LYS A 109 -2.78 -58.35 -1.00
CA LYS A 109 -4.20 -58.00 -0.80
C LYS A 109 -4.41 -57.13 0.45
N GLY A 110 -3.58 -57.30 1.48
CA GLY A 110 -3.57 -56.49 2.69
C GLY A 110 -3.21 -55.02 2.45
N ASP A 111 -2.26 -54.72 1.56
CA ASP A 111 -1.82 -53.34 1.29
C ASP A 111 -2.90 -52.53 0.56
N ILE A 112 -3.64 -53.17 -0.36
CA ILE A 112 -4.76 -52.54 -1.09
C ILE A 112 -5.93 -52.25 -0.14
N ILE A 113 -6.23 -53.18 0.78
CA ILE A 113 -7.25 -52.99 1.81
C ILE A 113 -6.83 -51.87 2.77
N MET A 114 -5.56 -51.88 3.23
CA MET A 114 -5.03 -50.84 4.12
C MET A 114 -5.04 -49.45 3.46
N LEU A 115 -4.69 -49.36 2.17
CA LEU A 115 -4.74 -48.10 1.43
C LEU A 115 -6.19 -47.63 1.22
N ASN A 116 -7.11 -48.54 0.92
CA ASN A 116 -8.53 -48.22 0.82
C ASN A 116 -9.13 -47.76 2.16
N GLU A 117 -8.76 -48.38 3.28
CA GLU A 117 -9.17 -47.97 4.63
C GLU A 117 -8.54 -46.63 5.02
N ALA A 118 -7.25 -46.45 4.78
CA ALA A 118 -6.54 -45.20 5.02
C ALA A 118 -7.17 -44.04 4.23
N LEU A 119 -7.48 -44.23 2.95
CA LEU A 119 -8.16 -43.23 2.10
C LEU A 119 -9.64 -43.01 2.45
N THR A 120 -10.20 -43.83 3.32
CA THR A 120 -11.55 -43.59 3.89
C THR A 120 -11.48 -42.58 5.04
N LYS A 121 -10.31 -42.40 5.67
CA LYS A 121 -10.09 -41.35 6.66
C LYS A 121 -9.94 -40.00 5.97
N ARG A 122 -10.64 -38.98 6.50
CA ARG A 122 -10.68 -37.62 5.95
C ARG A 122 -9.29 -36.97 5.83
N GLU A 123 -8.43 -37.22 6.81
CA GLU A 123 -7.03 -36.76 6.88
C GLU A 123 -6.15 -37.19 5.68
N ASN A 124 -6.50 -38.29 5.00
CA ASN A 124 -5.72 -38.84 3.89
C ASN A 124 -6.27 -38.47 2.51
N GLN A 125 -7.27 -37.58 2.46
CA GLN A 125 -7.87 -37.11 1.20
C GLN A 125 -7.07 -35.97 0.54
N GLN A 126 -5.97 -35.53 1.16
CA GLN A 126 -5.01 -34.59 0.57
C GLN A 126 -3.94 -35.34 -0.24
N PHE A 127 -3.51 -34.74 -1.37
CA PHE A 127 -2.56 -35.37 -2.29
C PHE A 127 -1.20 -35.67 -1.63
N ASP A 128 -0.71 -34.78 -0.77
CA ASP A 128 0.59 -34.94 -0.10
C ASP A 128 0.56 -36.04 0.96
N SER A 129 -0.53 -36.16 1.72
CA SER A 129 -0.78 -37.29 2.65
C SER A 129 -0.89 -38.62 1.90
N LEU A 130 -1.52 -38.63 0.72
CA LEU A 130 -1.55 -39.81 -0.14
C LEU A 130 -0.14 -40.18 -0.64
N MET A 131 0.67 -39.20 -1.04
CA MET A 131 2.05 -39.45 -1.48
C MET A 131 2.96 -39.93 -0.34
N SER A 132 2.78 -39.41 0.88
CA SER A 132 3.52 -39.86 2.05
C SER A 132 3.14 -41.29 2.45
N LEU A 133 1.84 -41.62 2.43
CA LEU A 133 1.33 -42.98 2.62
C LEU A 133 1.90 -43.96 1.58
N LEU A 134 1.85 -43.59 0.31
CA LEU A 134 2.40 -44.42 -0.78
C LEU A 134 3.91 -44.64 -0.61
N ASN A 135 4.65 -43.60 -0.20
CA ASN A 135 6.08 -43.72 0.09
C ASN A 135 6.36 -44.57 1.34
N ALA A 136 5.56 -44.43 2.40
CA ALA A 136 5.71 -45.21 3.64
C ALA A 136 5.49 -46.71 3.40
N ILE A 137 4.48 -47.06 2.60
CA ILE A 137 4.23 -48.45 2.19
C ILE A 137 5.40 -48.95 1.32
N ALA A 138 5.89 -48.13 0.38
CA ALA A 138 7.05 -48.48 -0.44
C ALA A 138 8.30 -48.78 0.39
N VAL A 139 8.52 -48.03 1.47
CA VAL A 139 9.65 -48.20 2.40
C VAL A 139 9.44 -49.43 3.29
N SER A 140 8.23 -49.71 3.74
CA SER A 140 7.93 -50.88 4.59
C SER A 140 8.21 -52.22 3.92
N HIS A 141 8.02 -52.32 2.60
CA HIS A 141 8.38 -53.51 1.81
C HIS A 141 9.87 -53.61 1.49
N ALA A 142 10.66 -52.55 1.72
CA ALA A 142 12.10 -52.57 1.51
C ALA A 142 12.88 -53.11 2.73
N THR A 143 12.22 -53.28 3.89
CA THR A 143 12.86 -53.59 5.18
C THR A 143 12.64 -55.02 5.72
N GLU A 144 12.02 -55.95 4.98
CA GLU A 144 11.97 -57.36 5.44
C GLU A 144 13.36 -58.03 5.35
N PRO A 145 13.98 -58.48 6.47
CA PRO A 145 15.24 -59.21 6.43
C PRO A 145 14.99 -60.68 6.10
N VAL A 146 15.67 -61.17 5.06
CA VAL A 146 15.80 -62.60 4.76
C VAL A 146 16.50 -63.30 5.92
N LYS A 147 15.78 -64.14 6.68
CA LYS A 147 16.41 -65.13 7.57
C LYS A 147 16.94 -66.30 6.73
N PRO A 148 18.19 -66.74 6.92
CA PRO A 148 18.70 -67.91 6.22
C PRO A 148 18.05 -69.19 6.78
N ALA A 149 17.62 -70.06 5.85
CA ALA A 149 17.02 -71.35 6.16
C ALA A 149 18.05 -72.30 6.78
N THR A 150 17.67 -72.93 7.90
CA THR A 150 18.23 -74.21 8.35
C THR A 150 17.14 -75.28 8.24
N ASP A 151 17.51 -76.35 7.55
CA ASP A 151 16.75 -77.59 7.38
C ASP A 151 16.22 -78.15 8.71
N SER A 152 14.93 -78.47 8.74
CA SER A 152 14.46 -79.72 9.34
C SER A 152 13.08 -80.06 8.80
N GLY A 153 12.97 -81.28 8.26
CA GLY A 153 11.82 -81.78 7.55
C GLY A 153 10.56 -81.89 8.42
N GLY A 154 9.43 -81.59 7.79
CA GLY A 154 8.10 -81.84 8.34
C GLY A 154 7.04 -81.29 7.40
N LYS A 155 6.37 -82.19 6.65
CA LYS A 155 5.18 -81.89 5.83
C LYS A 155 4.18 -81.06 6.64
N LYS A 156 4.03 -79.77 6.28
CA LYS A 156 2.86 -78.95 6.60
C LYS A 156 2.32 -78.35 5.30
N ILE A 157 1.00 -78.43 5.20
CA ILE A 157 0.16 -78.09 4.06
C ILE A 157 0.50 -76.66 3.60
N VAL A 158 0.93 -76.52 2.35
CA VAL A 158 1.01 -75.23 1.65
C VAL A 158 -0.42 -74.77 1.43
N GLN A 159 -0.91 -73.83 2.24
CA GLN A 159 -1.99 -72.95 1.80
C GLN A 159 -1.39 -72.01 0.76
N GLU A 160 -1.91 -72.06 -0.46
CA GLU A 160 -1.62 -71.08 -1.50
C GLU A 160 -1.89 -69.66 -0.96
N PRO A 161 -1.01 -68.68 -1.19
CA PRO A 161 -1.37 -67.29 -1.00
C PRO A 161 -2.51 -66.97 -1.98
N ASP A 162 -3.63 -66.48 -1.44
CA ASP A 162 -4.83 -66.05 -2.14
C ASP A 162 -4.48 -65.05 -3.27
N LYS A 163 -4.39 -65.57 -4.51
CA LYS A 163 -3.85 -64.87 -5.70
C LYS A 163 -4.88 -64.03 -6.46
N THR A 164 -6.07 -63.81 -5.91
CA THR A 164 -7.12 -63.04 -6.61
C THR A 164 -7.62 -61.90 -5.73
N VAL A 165 -7.13 -60.69 -6.03
CA VAL A 165 -7.76 -59.44 -5.58
C VAL A 165 -9.05 -59.26 -6.41
N PRO A 166 -10.23 -59.12 -5.80
CA PRO A 166 -11.45 -58.83 -6.52
C PRO A 166 -11.34 -57.48 -7.24
N GLY A 167 -11.73 -57.39 -8.52
CA GLY A 167 -11.68 -56.14 -9.30
C GLY A 167 -12.47 -54.98 -8.68
N THR A 168 -13.37 -55.25 -7.73
CA THR A 168 -14.12 -54.25 -6.95
C THR A 168 -13.23 -53.40 -6.04
N ASP A 169 -12.22 -53.98 -5.38
CA ASP A 169 -11.37 -53.25 -4.42
C ASP A 169 -10.41 -52.29 -5.12
N LEU A 170 -10.01 -52.67 -6.34
CA LEU A 170 -9.15 -51.89 -7.21
C LEU A 170 -9.89 -50.71 -7.85
N ASN A 171 -11.11 -50.97 -8.34
CA ASN A 171 -11.98 -49.93 -8.87
C ASN A 171 -12.35 -48.92 -7.78
N ALA A 172 -12.60 -49.38 -6.55
CA ALA A 172 -12.85 -48.51 -5.40
C ALA A 172 -11.64 -47.60 -5.08
N LEU A 173 -10.41 -48.10 -5.20
CA LEU A 173 -9.20 -47.30 -5.02
C LEU A 173 -9.08 -46.21 -6.10
N VAL A 174 -9.28 -46.56 -7.36
CA VAL A 174 -9.23 -45.61 -8.50
C VAL A 174 -10.32 -44.54 -8.36
N GLU A 175 -11.54 -44.93 -7.98
CA GLU A 175 -12.66 -44.01 -7.73
C GLU A 175 -12.35 -43.01 -6.61
N LYS A 176 -11.70 -43.44 -5.52
CA LYS A 176 -11.29 -42.56 -4.41
C LYS A 176 -10.13 -41.64 -4.80
N MET A 177 -9.25 -42.04 -5.71
CA MET A 177 -8.11 -41.22 -6.15
C MET A 177 -8.49 -40.12 -7.15
N ILE A 178 -9.42 -40.39 -8.09
CA ILE A 178 -9.86 -39.42 -9.11
C ILE A 178 -10.22 -38.03 -8.56
N PRO A 179 -11.03 -37.89 -7.49
CA PRO A 179 -11.38 -36.57 -6.96
C PRO A 179 -10.16 -35.83 -6.37
N ILE A 180 -9.24 -36.54 -5.71
CA ILE A 180 -8.00 -35.97 -5.14
C ILE A 180 -7.14 -35.35 -6.25
N LEU A 181 -7.10 -35.99 -7.41
CA LEU A 181 -6.28 -35.57 -8.54
C LEU A 181 -6.90 -34.43 -9.34
N ARG A 182 -8.23 -34.41 -9.46
CA ARG A 182 -8.95 -33.26 -10.01
C ARG A 182 -8.71 -32.02 -9.15
N LYS A 183 -8.84 -32.18 -7.83
CA LYS A 183 -8.55 -31.12 -6.85
C LYS A 183 -7.10 -30.61 -7.00
N LYS A 184 -6.12 -31.50 -7.13
CA LYS A 184 -4.72 -31.09 -7.36
C LYS A 184 -4.52 -30.31 -8.66
N GLY A 185 -5.18 -30.70 -9.75
CA GLY A 185 -5.13 -29.94 -11.01
C GLY A 185 -5.81 -28.58 -10.93
N GLU A 186 -6.88 -28.45 -10.15
CA GLU A 186 -7.52 -27.17 -9.84
C GLU A 186 -6.62 -26.27 -8.98
N GLU A 187 -5.93 -26.84 -8.00
CA GLU A 187 -4.93 -26.14 -7.16
C GLU A 187 -3.74 -25.62 -7.98
N GLU A 188 -3.21 -26.42 -8.92
CA GLU A 188 -2.09 -26.00 -9.79
C GLU A 188 -2.48 -24.85 -10.73
N GLU A 189 -3.67 -24.90 -11.33
CA GLU A 189 -4.16 -23.80 -12.16
C GLU A 189 -4.40 -22.53 -11.32
N ALA A 190 -4.95 -22.68 -10.12
CA ALA A 190 -5.14 -21.56 -9.20
C ALA A 190 -3.80 -20.93 -8.80
N GLU A 191 -2.77 -21.72 -8.53
CA GLU A 191 -1.43 -21.20 -8.19
C GLU A 191 -0.81 -20.46 -9.38
N LYS A 192 -1.00 -20.95 -10.61
CA LYS A 192 -0.53 -20.25 -11.81
C LYS A 192 -1.23 -18.90 -12.00
N ILE A 193 -2.55 -18.84 -11.83
CA ILE A 193 -3.32 -17.59 -11.91
C ILE A 193 -2.83 -16.60 -10.84
N LYS A 194 -2.62 -17.09 -9.62
CA LYS A 194 -2.05 -16.31 -8.52
C LYS A 194 -0.66 -15.79 -8.86
N GLU A 195 0.24 -16.60 -9.42
CA GLU A 195 1.58 -16.16 -9.84
C GLU A 195 1.52 -15.04 -10.90
N GLU A 196 0.65 -15.17 -11.90
CA GLU A 196 0.46 -14.15 -12.93
C GLU A 196 -0.10 -12.84 -12.35
N HIS A 197 -1.09 -12.95 -11.46
CA HIS A 197 -1.67 -11.81 -10.73
C HIS A 197 -0.62 -11.10 -9.85
N MET A 198 0.14 -11.87 -9.07
CA MET A 198 1.21 -11.35 -8.22
C MET A 198 2.30 -10.67 -9.04
N LYS A 199 2.66 -11.22 -10.21
CA LYS A 199 3.62 -10.60 -11.13
C LYS A 199 3.11 -9.27 -11.68
N ALA A 200 1.82 -9.19 -12.03
CA ALA A 200 1.20 -7.95 -12.48
C ALA A 200 1.22 -6.88 -11.39
N ILE A 201 0.82 -7.21 -10.16
CA ILE A 201 0.83 -6.25 -9.03
C ILE A 201 2.25 -5.79 -8.72
N ARG A 202 3.21 -6.71 -8.59
CA ARG A 202 4.60 -6.38 -8.27
C ARG A 202 5.26 -5.50 -9.33
N SER A 203 4.80 -5.58 -10.59
CA SER A 203 5.28 -4.68 -11.65
C SER A 203 4.90 -3.21 -11.45
N LEU A 204 3.90 -2.93 -10.60
CA LEU A 204 3.43 -1.57 -10.29
C LEU A 204 4.04 -1.02 -9.00
N TYR A 205 4.85 -1.79 -8.27
CA TYR A 205 5.51 -1.30 -7.06
C TYR A 205 6.53 -0.21 -7.38
N GLY A 206 6.51 0.88 -6.60
CA GLY A 206 7.41 2.03 -6.78
C GLY A 206 7.07 2.92 -7.98
N ARG A 207 5.92 2.70 -8.63
CA ARG A 207 5.43 3.53 -9.73
C ARG A 207 5.02 4.92 -9.23
N PRO A 208 5.48 6.03 -9.84
CA PRO A 208 5.03 7.38 -9.50
C PRO A 208 3.52 7.57 -9.68
N VAL A 209 2.88 8.25 -8.73
CA VAL A 209 1.42 8.45 -8.68
C VAL A 209 0.88 9.25 -9.88
N ASP A 210 1.70 10.10 -10.46
CA ASP A 210 1.41 10.98 -11.59
C ASP A 210 1.79 10.38 -12.96
N GLN A 211 2.36 9.17 -13.00
CA GLN A 211 2.78 8.54 -14.25
C GLN A 211 1.58 8.15 -15.12
N VAL A 212 1.47 8.80 -16.28
CA VAL A 212 0.45 8.53 -17.30
C VAL A 212 0.99 7.60 -18.39
N ASP A 213 0.30 6.49 -18.64
CA ASP A 213 0.58 5.59 -19.76
C ASP A 213 -0.34 5.92 -20.94
N THR A 214 0.08 5.53 -22.15
CA THR A 214 -0.73 5.63 -23.37
C THR A 214 -0.95 4.26 -23.98
N LEU A 215 -2.21 3.81 -24.02
CA LEU A 215 -2.63 2.57 -24.65
C LEU A 215 -2.94 2.88 -26.11
N ARG A 216 -2.27 2.18 -27.03
CA ARG A 216 -2.55 2.32 -28.46
C ARG A 216 -3.88 1.62 -28.79
N LEU A 217 -4.90 2.39 -29.15
CA LEU A 217 -6.19 1.87 -29.61
C LEU A 217 -6.23 1.68 -31.13
N SER A 218 -5.53 2.54 -31.87
CA SER A 218 -5.40 2.47 -33.33
C SER A 218 -4.10 3.11 -33.82
N ASP A 219 -3.87 3.16 -35.13
CA ASP A 219 -2.70 3.82 -35.73
C ASP A 219 -2.69 5.35 -35.58
N SER A 220 -3.83 5.95 -35.25
CA SER A 220 -3.95 7.41 -35.08
C SER A 220 -4.37 7.85 -33.69
N ILE A 221 -4.87 6.95 -32.85
CA ILE A 221 -5.48 7.29 -31.55
C ILE A 221 -4.88 6.39 -30.45
N GLY A 222 -4.45 7.04 -29.37
CA GLY A 222 -4.12 6.40 -28.10
C GLY A 222 -5.08 6.86 -27.00
N ALA A 223 -5.22 6.06 -25.95
CA ALA A 223 -5.92 6.42 -24.72
C ALA A 223 -4.90 6.61 -23.61
N ARG A 224 -4.92 7.75 -22.94
CA ARG A 224 -4.09 8.01 -21.76
C ARG A 224 -4.79 7.53 -20.50
N TYR A 225 -4.06 6.83 -19.65
CA TYR A 225 -4.57 6.30 -18.39
C TYR A 225 -3.52 6.34 -17.28
N GLN A 226 -3.97 6.33 -16.04
CA GLN A 226 -3.11 6.13 -14.86
C GLN A 226 -3.44 4.78 -14.23
N LEU A 227 -2.39 4.01 -13.92
CA LEU A 227 -2.50 2.77 -13.16
C LEU A 227 -2.20 3.05 -11.70
N ARG A 228 -3.05 2.56 -10.81
CA ARG A 228 -2.86 2.62 -9.36
C ARG A 228 -3.20 1.28 -8.73
N LEU A 229 -2.55 0.98 -7.62
CA LEU A 229 -2.97 -0.14 -6.78
C LEU A 229 -4.12 0.34 -5.89
N SER A 230 -5.18 -0.45 -5.81
CA SER A 230 -6.28 -0.24 -4.90
C SER A 230 -6.61 -1.53 -4.15
N GLN A 231 -7.39 -1.40 -3.08
CA GLN A 231 -7.80 -2.53 -2.25
C GLN A 231 -9.29 -2.80 -2.47
N LYS A 232 -9.67 -4.09 -2.60
CA LYS A 232 -11.08 -4.50 -2.69
C LYS A 232 -11.88 -4.15 -1.44
N ILE A 233 -11.22 -4.20 -0.28
CA ILE A 233 -11.79 -3.90 1.05
C ILE A 233 -10.76 -3.16 1.89
N ASN A 234 -11.12 -2.70 3.09
CA ASN A 234 -10.15 -2.07 3.97
C ASN A 234 -9.20 -3.11 4.62
N VAL A 235 -7.91 -3.06 4.30
CA VAL A 235 -6.85 -3.87 4.91
C VAL A 235 -6.06 -3.00 5.88
N THR A 236 -6.29 -3.21 7.18
CA THR A 236 -5.61 -2.45 8.24
C THR A 236 -4.46 -3.27 8.82
N GLY A 237 -3.24 -2.74 8.80
CA GLY A 237 -2.10 -3.33 9.51
C GLY A 237 -1.88 -2.62 10.85
N VAL A 238 -1.97 -3.34 11.97
CA VAL A 238 -1.67 -2.76 13.29
C VAL A 238 -0.18 -2.83 13.57
N HIS A 239 0.42 -1.66 13.76
CA HIS A 239 1.82 -1.48 14.12
C HIS A 239 1.94 -0.92 15.54
N PRO A 240 2.34 -1.75 16.50
CA PRO A 240 2.74 -1.29 17.81
C PRO A 240 4.10 -0.59 17.77
N TYR A 241 4.28 0.44 18.60
CA TYR A 241 5.52 1.20 18.68
C TYR A 241 6.77 0.35 19.00
N TRP A 242 6.61 -0.80 19.67
CA TRP A 242 7.71 -1.72 19.95
C TRP A 242 8.15 -2.55 18.74
N MET A 243 7.35 -2.56 17.67
CA MET A 243 7.67 -3.20 16.39
C MET A 243 8.39 -2.26 15.42
N GLU A 244 8.70 -1.02 15.85
CA GLU A 244 9.39 -0.02 15.03
C GLU A 244 10.71 -0.53 14.42
N PRO A 245 11.53 -1.40 15.06
CA PRO A 245 12.73 -1.93 14.40
C PRO A 245 12.48 -2.74 13.12
N ASP A 246 11.25 -3.26 12.92
CA ASP A 246 10.90 -4.15 11.81
C ASP A 246 10.12 -3.46 10.68
N TYR A 247 9.85 -2.15 10.78
CA TYR A 247 9.02 -1.39 9.84
C TYR A 247 9.48 -1.47 8.38
N THR A 248 10.79 -1.50 8.13
CA THR A 248 11.37 -1.58 6.78
C THR A 248 11.02 -2.86 6.03
N GLY A 249 10.57 -3.91 6.74
CA GLY A 249 10.18 -5.19 6.14
C GLY A 249 8.74 -5.22 5.65
N TYR A 250 7.94 -4.17 5.85
CA TYR A 250 6.52 -4.20 5.54
C TYR A 250 6.23 -3.97 4.06
N ASN A 251 5.25 -4.70 3.52
CA ASN A 251 4.68 -4.40 2.21
C ASN A 251 3.52 -3.42 2.38
N TYR A 252 3.83 -2.13 2.49
CA TYR A 252 2.80 -1.07 2.66
C TYR A 252 1.79 -1.03 1.50
N ASN A 253 2.17 -1.45 0.29
CA ASN A 253 1.26 -1.52 -0.86
C ASN A 253 0.13 -2.56 -0.67
N ALA A 254 0.28 -3.49 0.27
CA ALA A 254 -0.76 -4.45 0.65
C ALA A 254 -1.79 -3.87 1.63
N LEU A 255 -1.56 -2.68 2.19
CA LEU A 255 -2.42 -2.06 3.20
C LEU A 255 -3.23 -0.91 2.58
N SER A 256 -4.46 -0.73 3.06
CA SER A 256 -5.20 0.53 2.88
C SER A 256 -5.03 1.47 4.06
N THR A 257 -4.84 0.90 5.26
CA THR A 257 -4.77 1.64 6.51
C THR A 257 -3.61 1.12 7.37
N PHE A 258 -2.79 2.04 7.85
CA PHE A 258 -1.77 1.79 8.85
C PHE A 258 -2.31 2.24 10.21
N SER A 259 -2.47 1.29 11.14
CA SER A 259 -2.99 1.57 12.47
C SER A 259 -1.85 1.59 13.49
N PHE A 260 -1.52 2.77 14.00
CA PHE A 260 -0.40 2.97 14.91
C PHE A 260 -0.83 2.85 16.37
N LEU A 261 -0.28 1.88 17.09
CA LEU A 261 -0.44 1.70 18.52
C LEU A 261 0.80 2.24 19.25
N GLY A 262 0.73 3.49 19.68
CA GLY A 262 1.81 4.14 20.42
C GLY A 262 1.36 5.12 21.51
N TYR A 263 0.08 5.47 21.56
CA TYR A 263 -0.44 6.44 22.52
C TYR A 263 -1.22 5.76 23.64
N LEU A 264 -1.08 6.29 24.85
CA LEU A 264 -1.81 5.88 26.04
C LEU A 264 -2.70 7.03 26.50
N VAL A 265 -3.83 6.71 27.14
CA VAL A 265 -4.73 7.69 27.75
C VAL A 265 -4.77 7.49 29.26
N ASP A 266 -4.59 8.56 30.03
CA ASP A 266 -4.91 8.56 31.46
C ASP A 266 -6.43 8.73 31.61
N GLY A 267 -7.11 7.74 32.17
CA GLY A 267 -8.55 7.78 32.29
C GLY A 267 -9.08 8.80 33.31
N LYS A 268 -8.25 9.28 34.24
CA LYS A 268 -8.67 10.28 35.24
C LYS A 268 -8.69 11.69 34.66
N SER A 269 -7.66 12.05 33.90
CA SER A 269 -7.51 13.39 33.33
C SER A 269 -7.93 13.47 31.85
N GLY A 270 -7.92 12.36 31.12
CA GLY A 270 -8.09 12.34 29.67
C GLY A 270 -6.82 12.63 28.88
N ASP A 271 -5.68 12.82 29.55
CA ASP A 271 -4.44 13.20 28.87
C ASP A 271 -3.88 12.06 28.02
N ILE A 272 -3.39 12.43 26.84
CA ILE A 272 -2.73 11.50 25.92
C ILE A 272 -1.21 11.59 26.09
N HIS A 273 -0.57 10.44 26.29
CA HIS A 273 0.88 10.35 26.43
C HIS A 273 1.46 9.35 25.42
N PRO A 274 2.54 9.70 24.71
CA PRO A 274 3.24 8.73 23.87
C PRO A 274 3.97 7.71 24.75
N ALA A 275 3.85 6.42 24.39
CA ALA A 275 4.62 5.32 24.98
C ALA A 275 6.00 5.13 24.32
N PHE A 276 6.38 6.06 23.44
CA PHE A 276 7.55 6.01 22.59
C PHE A 276 8.25 7.38 22.54
N GLN A 277 9.45 7.42 21.98
CA GLN A 277 10.14 8.69 21.69
C GLN A 277 9.82 9.10 20.25
N GLU A 278 9.26 10.30 20.05
CA GLU A 278 8.76 10.74 18.74
C GLU A 278 9.81 10.71 17.62
N ASN A 279 11.07 11.03 17.94
CA ASN A 279 12.18 11.00 16.99
C ASN A 279 12.57 9.60 16.50
N GLN A 280 12.01 8.53 17.07
CA GLN A 280 12.31 7.15 16.72
C GLN A 280 11.30 6.53 15.76
N VAL A 281 10.12 7.15 15.57
CA VAL A 281 9.06 6.59 14.71
C VAL A 281 9.26 7.04 13.26
N LYS A 282 9.60 6.09 12.39
CA LYS A 282 9.81 6.26 10.95
C LYS A 282 8.76 5.51 10.13
N SER A 283 8.09 4.54 10.74
CA SER A 283 7.02 3.74 10.13
C SER A 283 5.84 4.57 9.63
N ILE A 284 5.46 5.65 10.32
CA ILE A 284 4.33 6.52 9.94
C ILE A 284 4.61 7.27 8.62
N PRO A 285 5.72 8.01 8.45
CA PRO A 285 6.05 8.64 7.17
C PRO A 285 6.07 7.66 5.99
N ASP A 286 6.62 6.46 6.16
CA ASP A 286 6.71 5.46 5.10
C ASP A 286 5.33 4.92 4.71
N ALA A 287 4.46 4.67 5.68
CA ALA A 287 3.07 4.28 5.43
C ALA A 287 2.31 5.37 4.65
N LEU A 288 2.44 6.64 5.06
CA LEU A 288 1.82 7.77 4.38
C LEU A 288 2.37 7.96 2.96
N ALA A 289 3.68 7.79 2.76
CA ALA A 289 4.32 7.86 1.44
C ALA A 289 3.83 6.76 0.49
N ALA A 290 3.52 5.57 1.04
CA ALA A 290 2.88 4.47 0.30
C ALA A 290 1.38 4.69 0.06
N GLY A 291 0.78 5.79 0.54
CA GLY A 291 -0.63 6.11 0.36
C GLY A 291 -1.59 5.44 1.33
N CYS A 292 -1.10 4.89 2.45
CA CYS A 292 -1.95 4.36 3.50
C CYS A 292 -2.67 5.48 4.23
N ASN A 293 -3.94 5.25 4.59
CA ASN A 293 -4.61 6.04 5.62
C ASN A 293 -3.96 5.76 6.97
N LEU A 294 -3.89 6.75 7.86
CA LEU A 294 -3.38 6.57 9.22
C LEU A 294 -4.54 6.50 10.23
N GLN A 295 -4.47 5.54 11.16
CA GLN A 295 -5.40 5.42 12.27
C GLN A 295 -4.62 5.33 13.58
N LEU A 296 -4.98 6.13 14.58
CA LEU A 296 -4.36 6.00 15.91
C LEU A 296 -5.14 4.98 16.74
N LEU A 297 -4.46 3.97 17.29
CA LEU A 297 -5.07 2.93 18.10
C LEU A 297 -4.80 3.19 19.59
N PHE A 298 -5.87 3.30 20.37
CA PHE A 298 -5.83 3.39 21.83
C PHE A 298 -6.22 2.05 22.44
N PHE A 299 -5.21 1.33 22.96
CA PHE A 299 -5.39 0.05 23.62
C PHE A 299 -5.34 0.22 25.13
N ASP A 300 -6.39 -0.24 25.82
CA ASP A 300 -6.38 -0.36 27.27
C ASP A 300 -7.09 -1.64 27.71
N LYS A 301 -6.52 -2.30 28.71
CA LYS A 301 -7.06 -3.51 29.35
C LYS A 301 -7.36 -3.32 30.83
N LYS A 302 -6.96 -2.19 31.42
CA LYS A 302 -7.17 -1.88 32.83
C LYS A 302 -8.58 -1.33 33.01
N THR A 303 -9.48 -2.16 33.51
CA THR A 303 -10.87 -1.77 33.78
C THR A 303 -10.94 -0.49 34.62
N SER A 304 -10.08 -0.31 35.64
CA SER A 304 -10.08 0.91 36.45
C SER A 304 -9.80 2.19 35.66
N ASN A 305 -8.91 2.15 34.67
CA ASN A 305 -8.58 3.30 33.82
C ASN A 305 -9.71 3.59 32.83
N ILE A 306 -10.23 2.54 32.18
CA ILE A 306 -11.40 2.64 31.29
C ILE A 306 -12.58 3.26 32.03
N LEU A 307 -12.90 2.77 33.24
CA LEU A 307 -14.01 3.28 34.05
C LEU A 307 -13.80 4.73 34.48
N ALA A 308 -12.57 5.14 34.78
CA ALA A 308 -12.26 6.53 35.12
C ALA A 308 -12.62 7.45 33.95
N LEU A 309 -12.26 7.05 32.72
CA LEU A 309 -12.55 7.83 31.51
C LEU A 309 -14.04 7.86 31.21
N LEU A 310 -14.72 6.70 31.24
CA LEU A 310 -16.13 6.59 30.88
C LEU A 310 -17.07 7.35 31.84
N LYS A 311 -16.63 7.60 33.08
CA LYS A 311 -17.45 8.26 34.12
C LYS A 311 -17.12 9.74 34.31
N ASN A 312 -16.01 10.23 33.77
CA ASN A 312 -15.57 11.61 33.94
C ASN A 312 -15.74 12.43 32.64
N THR A 313 -16.77 13.27 32.59
CA THR A 313 -17.05 14.13 31.43
C THR A 313 -15.89 15.08 31.10
N ASP A 314 -15.23 15.66 32.11
CA ASP A 314 -14.10 16.58 31.88
C ASP A 314 -12.91 15.85 31.26
N ALA A 315 -12.66 14.61 31.70
CA ALA A 315 -11.63 13.75 31.09
C ALA A 315 -11.99 13.35 29.66
N GLN A 316 -13.27 13.10 29.36
CA GLN A 316 -13.71 12.82 27.99
C GLN A 316 -13.51 14.02 27.08
N VAL A 317 -13.86 15.23 27.54
CA VAL A 317 -13.64 16.47 26.77
C VAL A 317 -12.16 16.67 26.51
N ASN A 318 -11.33 16.58 27.55
CA ASN A 318 -9.87 16.72 27.41
C ASN A 318 -9.27 15.67 26.46
N PHE A 319 -9.68 14.40 26.58
CA PHE A 319 -9.24 13.34 25.66
C PHE A 319 -9.62 13.64 24.21
N VAL A 320 -10.87 14.06 23.97
CA VAL A 320 -11.36 14.32 22.61
C VAL A 320 -10.68 15.55 21.99
N ASP A 321 -10.47 16.61 22.75
CA ASP A 321 -9.81 17.83 22.29
C ASP A 321 -8.33 17.57 21.97
N THR A 322 -7.62 16.90 22.88
CA THR A 322 -6.22 16.51 22.66
C THR A 322 -6.07 15.53 21.51
N LEU A 323 -6.99 14.57 21.37
CA LEU A 323 -7.01 13.65 20.24
C LEU A 323 -7.25 14.39 18.92
N ALA A 324 -8.20 15.32 18.84
CA ALA A 324 -8.46 16.07 17.61
C ALA A 324 -7.22 16.84 17.13
N HIS A 325 -6.50 17.47 18.06
CA HIS A 325 -5.21 18.12 17.76
C HIS A 325 -4.15 17.11 17.31
N LEU A 326 -4.03 15.97 17.99
CA LEU A 326 -3.07 14.93 17.64
C LEU A 326 -3.35 14.35 16.24
N LEU A 327 -4.61 14.08 15.91
CA LEU A 327 -5.01 13.60 14.59
C LEU A 327 -4.63 14.59 13.49
N GLN A 328 -4.84 15.89 13.73
CA GLN A 328 -4.46 16.94 12.78
C GLN A 328 -2.94 17.02 12.60
N GLN A 329 -2.17 16.96 13.70
CA GLN A 329 -0.71 17.02 13.67
C GLN A 329 -0.09 15.84 12.92
N GLN A 330 -0.59 14.64 13.18
CA GLN A 330 -0.10 13.40 12.57
C GLN A 330 -0.68 13.14 11.17
N LYS A 331 -1.58 14.00 10.68
CA LYS A 331 -2.36 13.78 9.44
C LYS A 331 -3.07 12.42 9.46
N SER A 332 -3.63 12.07 10.61
CA SER A 332 -4.37 10.83 10.82
C SER A 332 -5.81 10.95 10.32
N ASP A 333 -6.35 9.88 9.77
CA ASP A 333 -7.72 9.76 9.29
C ASP A 333 -8.70 9.36 10.41
N GLY A 334 -8.21 9.14 11.64
CA GLY A 334 -9.08 8.91 12.79
C GLY A 334 -8.49 8.01 13.86
N VAL A 335 -9.38 7.38 14.62
CA VAL A 335 -9.06 6.66 15.85
C VAL A 335 -9.73 5.28 15.92
N THR A 336 -9.01 4.32 16.49
CA THR A 336 -9.54 3.00 16.87
C THR A 336 -9.47 2.85 18.39
N ILE A 337 -10.62 2.64 19.04
CA ILE A 337 -10.72 2.43 20.49
C ILE A 337 -10.76 0.93 20.78
N TYR A 338 -9.76 0.43 21.51
CA TYR A 338 -9.65 -0.97 21.91
C TYR A 338 -9.63 -1.06 23.43
N PHE A 339 -10.81 -1.05 24.04
CA PHE A 339 -11.00 -1.22 25.48
C PHE A 339 -11.40 -2.66 25.78
N GLN A 340 -10.47 -3.44 26.31
CA GLN A 340 -10.72 -4.82 26.73
C GLN A 340 -11.43 -4.86 28.10
N ASN A 341 -12.17 -5.95 28.35
CA ASN A 341 -12.82 -6.24 29.63
C ASN A 341 -13.85 -5.16 30.08
N LEU A 342 -14.60 -4.60 29.13
CA LEU A 342 -15.71 -3.69 29.43
C LEU A 342 -16.81 -4.43 30.23
N PRO A 343 -17.14 -4.01 31.46
CA PRO A 343 -18.20 -4.66 32.24
C PRO A 343 -19.60 -4.37 31.68
N ALA A 344 -20.52 -5.35 31.75
CA ALA A 344 -21.89 -5.23 31.22
C ALA A 344 -22.65 -3.99 31.70
N HIS A 345 -22.48 -3.63 32.98
CA HIS A 345 -23.14 -2.47 33.59
C HIS A 345 -22.60 -1.11 33.08
N GLN A 346 -21.57 -1.09 32.23
CA GLN A 346 -20.98 0.10 31.61
C GLN A 346 -21.39 0.26 30.14
N ARG A 347 -22.26 -0.61 29.62
CA ARG A 347 -22.76 -0.58 28.24
C ARG A 347 -23.22 0.82 27.79
N GLN A 348 -24.00 1.50 28.63
CA GLN A 348 -24.53 2.83 28.33
C GLN A 348 -23.46 3.92 28.39
N ASP A 349 -22.55 3.84 29.37
CA ASP A 349 -21.46 4.81 29.53
C ASP A 349 -20.49 4.76 28.35
N PHE A 350 -20.13 3.55 27.91
CA PHE A 350 -19.34 3.35 26.70
C PHE A 350 -20.04 3.89 25.45
N THR A 351 -21.34 3.64 25.31
CA THR A 351 -22.13 4.12 24.17
C THR A 351 -22.19 5.64 24.12
N ARG A 352 -22.40 6.31 25.26
CA ARG A 352 -22.37 7.77 25.36
C ARG A 352 -21.01 8.33 25.01
N PHE A 353 -19.93 7.71 25.51
CA PHE A 353 -18.56 8.11 25.20
C PHE A 353 -18.27 8.02 23.71
N ILE A 354 -18.56 6.90 23.03
CA ILE A 354 -18.31 6.75 21.59
C ILE A 354 -19.18 7.71 20.76
N THR A 355 -20.42 7.95 21.18
CA THR A 355 -21.31 8.93 20.54
C THR A 355 -20.72 10.34 20.62
N PHE A 356 -20.25 10.75 21.80
CA PHE A 356 -19.59 12.03 22.02
C PHE A 356 -18.28 12.15 21.22
N LEU A 357 -17.40 11.16 21.32
CA LEU A 357 -16.13 11.08 20.59
C LEU A 357 -16.36 11.24 19.08
N SER A 358 -17.24 10.44 18.49
CA SER A 358 -17.52 10.47 17.05
C SER A 358 -18.13 11.79 16.62
N GLY A 359 -19.09 12.33 17.38
CA GLY A 359 -19.72 13.63 17.08
C GLY A 359 -18.71 14.77 17.09
N SER A 360 -17.85 14.83 18.10
CA SER A 360 -16.84 15.87 18.25
C SER A 360 -15.75 15.77 17.18
N LEU A 361 -15.21 14.57 16.92
CA LEU A 361 -14.20 14.36 15.88
C LEU A 361 -14.75 14.70 14.49
N ARG A 362 -15.96 14.25 14.14
CA ARG A 362 -16.57 14.57 12.84
C ARG A 362 -16.96 16.03 12.69
N SER A 363 -17.18 16.74 13.79
CA SER A 363 -17.38 18.20 13.78
C SER A 363 -16.08 18.94 13.48
N ALA A 364 -14.93 18.45 13.97
CA ALA A 364 -13.62 18.98 13.64
C ALA A 364 -13.20 18.65 12.20
N ASN A 365 -13.43 17.41 11.75
CA ASN A 365 -13.21 16.98 10.39
C ASN A 365 -14.19 15.84 10.02
N LYS A 366 -15.07 16.09 9.05
CA LYS A 366 -16.10 15.12 8.61
C LYS A 366 -15.53 13.80 8.10
N ASN A 367 -14.26 13.77 7.71
CA ASN A 367 -13.60 12.57 7.19
C ASN A 367 -13.00 11.68 8.30
N TYR A 368 -12.97 12.13 9.56
CA TYR A 368 -12.45 11.31 10.65
C TYR A 368 -13.32 10.07 10.88
N LYS A 369 -12.64 8.92 10.87
CA LYS A 369 -13.24 7.61 11.14
C LYS A 369 -13.05 7.23 12.61
N VAL A 370 -14.08 6.65 13.20
CA VAL A 370 -14.05 6.10 14.56
C VAL A 370 -14.36 4.61 14.51
N ASN A 371 -13.37 3.80 14.86
CA ASN A 371 -13.52 2.35 14.95
C ASN A 371 -13.52 1.92 16.41
N ILE A 372 -14.17 0.80 16.70
CA ILE A 372 -14.08 0.15 18.01
C ILE A 372 -13.72 -1.32 17.84
N VAL A 373 -12.94 -1.86 18.79
CA VAL A 373 -12.66 -3.28 18.86
C VAL A 373 -13.66 -3.95 19.81
N VAL A 374 -14.28 -5.03 19.35
CA VAL A 374 -15.31 -5.82 20.05
C VAL A 374 -14.88 -7.29 20.10
N PRO A 375 -15.27 -8.08 21.12
CA PRO A 375 -14.84 -9.48 21.24
C PRO A 375 -15.45 -10.36 20.14
N ALA A 376 -14.86 -11.52 19.84
CA ALA A 376 -15.50 -12.51 18.95
C ALA A 376 -16.91 -12.91 19.42
N TYR A 377 -17.14 -12.96 20.74
CA TYR A 377 -18.43 -13.25 21.34
C TYR A 377 -18.72 -12.40 22.58
N ASP A 378 -19.71 -11.51 22.47
CA ASP A 378 -20.17 -10.65 23.57
C ASP A 378 -21.28 -11.31 24.40
N LYS A 379 -20.90 -12.30 25.22
CA LYS A 379 -21.82 -13.12 26.03
C LYS A 379 -22.82 -12.31 26.88
N PHE A 380 -22.38 -11.17 27.40
CA PHE A 380 -23.14 -10.36 28.35
C PHE A 380 -23.75 -9.11 27.72
N PHE A 381 -23.68 -8.99 26.39
CA PHE A 381 -24.16 -7.83 25.65
C PHE A 381 -23.59 -6.51 26.20
N ASN A 382 -22.28 -6.49 26.47
CA ASN A 382 -21.56 -5.33 26.98
C ASN A 382 -21.61 -4.14 26.00
N TYR A 383 -21.84 -4.39 24.71
CA TYR A 383 -21.87 -3.36 23.67
C TYR A 383 -23.30 -3.13 23.12
N ASP A 384 -23.74 -1.87 23.08
CA ASP A 384 -25.01 -1.51 22.43
C ASP A 384 -24.83 -1.31 20.93
N LEU A 385 -24.81 -2.42 20.19
CA LEU A 385 -24.50 -2.41 18.76
C LEU A 385 -25.44 -1.48 17.96
N ARG A 386 -26.74 -1.50 18.26
CA ARG A 386 -27.73 -0.67 17.55
C ARG A 386 -27.47 0.82 17.78
N ALA A 387 -27.18 1.21 19.02
CA ALA A 387 -26.88 2.61 19.35
C ALA A 387 -25.50 3.07 18.87
N LEU A 388 -24.50 2.18 18.82
CA LEU A 388 -23.15 2.47 18.34
C LEU A 388 -23.06 2.57 16.80
N ARG A 389 -23.88 1.81 16.08
CA ARG A 389 -23.82 1.66 14.60
C ARG A 389 -23.76 2.97 13.80
N PRO A 390 -24.45 4.08 14.16
CA PRO A 390 -24.36 5.35 13.42
C PRO A 390 -23.02 6.08 13.62
N TYR A 391 -22.35 5.84 14.75
CA TYR A 391 -21.18 6.57 15.20
C TYR A 391 -19.86 5.84 14.93
N VAL A 392 -19.93 4.54 14.67
CA VAL A 392 -18.79 3.67 14.37
C VAL A 392 -18.69 3.40 12.87
N ASP A 393 -17.48 3.54 12.31
CA ASP A 393 -17.16 3.20 10.92
C ASP A 393 -16.90 1.70 10.77
N TYR A 394 -16.01 1.13 11.60
CA TYR A 394 -15.80 -0.32 11.70
C TYR A 394 -15.92 -0.86 13.13
N PHE A 395 -16.67 -1.95 13.25
CA PHE A 395 -16.60 -2.87 14.39
C PHE A 395 -15.53 -3.91 14.07
N VAL A 396 -14.39 -3.79 14.73
CA VAL A 396 -13.24 -4.67 14.56
C VAL A 396 -13.40 -5.84 15.54
N ILE A 397 -13.67 -7.05 15.04
CA ILE A 397 -13.92 -8.25 15.84
C ILE A 397 -12.59 -8.90 16.22
N ASP A 398 -12.33 -9.03 17.51
CA ASP A 398 -11.08 -9.50 18.08
C ASP A 398 -10.95 -11.03 18.13
N PHE A 399 -10.02 -11.59 17.33
CA PHE A 399 -9.60 -12.99 17.37
C PHE A 399 -8.13 -13.16 17.84
N THR A 400 -7.59 -12.17 18.55
CA THR A 400 -6.18 -12.19 18.99
C THR A 400 -5.96 -12.91 20.30
N GLN A 401 -7.04 -13.28 21.01
CA GLN A 401 -7.00 -13.86 22.34
C GLN A 401 -7.35 -15.34 22.33
N ALA A 402 -6.53 -16.14 23.01
CA ALA A 402 -6.87 -17.53 23.28
C ALA A 402 -8.04 -17.61 24.26
N THR A 403 -9.04 -18.44 23.94
CA THR A 403 -10.20 -18.68 24.81
C THR A 403 -10.52 -20.16 24.89
N GLY A 404 -11.18 -20.59 25.97
CA GLY A 404 -11.60 -21.98 26.16
C GLY A 404 -10.65 -22.85 27.01
N HIS A 405 -10.97 -24.14 27.04
CA HIS A 405 -10.32 -25.19 27.84
C HIS A 405 -9.83 -26.37 26.99
N THR A 406 -9.79 -26.17 25.68
CA THR A 406 -9.39 -27.15 24.68
C THR A 406 -8.41 -26.45 23.75
N ALA A 407 -7.31 -27.13 23.42
CA ALA A 407 -6.35 -26.61 22.47
C ALA A 407 -7.02 -26.36 21.11
N GLY A 408 -6.72 -25.21 20.50
CA GLY A 408 -7.41 -24.79 19.29
C GLY A 408 -6.86 -23.52 18.68
N SER A 409 -7.36 -23.23 17.48
CA SER A 409 -7.08 -22.02 16.71
C SER A 409 -7.52 -20.76 17.46
N LEU A 410 -6.76 -19.67 17.30
CA LEU A 410 -7.17 -18.34 17.77
C LEU A 410 -8.30 -17.75 16.94
N SER A 411 -8.33 -18.08 15.64
CA SER A 411 -9.28 -17.52 14.68
C SER A 411 -9.93 -18.65 13.84
N PRO A 412 -10.63 -19.61 14.47
CA PRO A 412 -11.19 -20.74 13.74
C PRO A 412 -12.23 -20.26 12.72
N LEU A 413 -12.13 -20.72 11.48
CA LEU A 413 -13.08 -20.34 10.43
C LEU A 413 -14.50 -20.78 10.77
N ASP A 414 -14.64 -22.05 11.18
CA ASP A 414 -15.89 -22.69 11.62
C ASP A 414 -15.65 -23.54 12.89
N GLY A 415 -16.71 -24.07 13.48
CA GLY A 415 -16.67 -24.87 14.71
C GLY A 415 -17.54 -24.27 15.81
N ASP A 416 -16.97 -24.05 17.00
CA ASP A 416 -17.69 -23.41 18.11
C ASP A 416 -18.20 -22.02 17.69
N PRO A 417 -19.53 -21.77 17.66
CA PRO A 417 -20.08 -20.47 17.28
C PRO A 417 -19.64 -19.31 18.19
N MET A 418 -19.16 -19.60 19.41
CA MET A 418 -18.64 -18.59 20.34
C MET A 418 -17.20 -18.17 20.03
N GLN A 419 -16.50 -18.90 19.18
CA GLN A 419 -15.07 -18.67 18.90
C GLN A 419 -14.78 -18.54 17.40
N SER A 420 -15.66 -19.02 16.54
CA SER A 420 -15.46 -19.04 15.09
C SER A 420 -15.78 -17.72 14.39
N LEU A 421 -15.11 -17.48 13.26
CA LEU A 421 -15.37 -16.37 12.36
C LEU A 421 -16.81 -16.41 11.85
N TYR A 422 -17.31 -17.59 11.49
CA TYR A 422 -18.70 -17.76 11.06
C TYR A 422 -19.68 -17.37 12.16
N GLY A 423 -19.47 -17.87 13.38
CA GLY A 423 -20.32 -17.59 14.54
C GLY A 423 -20.33 -16.12 14.92
N ALA A 424 -19.16 -15.48 15.01
CA ALA A 424 -19.02 -14.07 15.33
C ALA A 424 -19.71 -13.19 14.28
N VAL A 425 -19.43 -13.37 12.99
CA VAL A 425 -20.06 -12.60 11.91
C VAL A 425 -21.58 -12.78 11.93
N SER A 426 -22.06 -14.00 12.14
CA SER A 426 -23.50 -14.26 12.30
C SER A 426 -24.08 -13.51 13.50
N GLY A 427 -23.41 -13.53 14.65
CA GLY A 427 -23.87 -12.83 15.86
C GLY A 427 -23.96 -11.32 15.67
N TYR A 428 -22.93 -10.68 15.11
CA TYR A 428 -22.92 -9.24 14.88
C TYR A 428 -23.92 -8.79 13.80
N THR A 429 -24.11 -9.59 12.75
CA THR A 429 -25.12 -9.29 11.72
C THR A 429 -26.55 -9.46 12.23
N GLN A 430 -26.81 -10.45 13.10
CA GLN A 430 -28.07 -10.56 13.84
C GLN A 430 -28.29 -9.37 14.80
N GLY A 431 -27.21 -8.81 15.35
CA GLY A 431 -27.21 -7.54 16.09
C GLY A 431 -27.39 -6.28 15.23
N GLU A 432 -27.83 -6.43 13.97
CA GLU A 432 -28.08 -5.35 12.99
C GLU A 432 -26.84 -4.55 12.56
N VAL A 433 -25.63 -5.08 12.76
CA VAL A 433 -24.42 -4.48 12.21
C VAL A 433 -24.26 -4.92 10.74
N PRO A 434 -24.22 -3.98 9.77
CA PRO A 434 -24.04 -4.34 8.37
C PRO A 434 -22.70 -5.04 8.15
N PRO A 435 -22.63 -6.09 7.30
CA PRO A 435 -21.37 -6.78 7.00
C PRO A 435 -20.25 -5.82 6.56
N GLY A 436 -20.56 -4.81 5.75
CA GLY A 436 -19.61 -3.78 5.30
C GLY A 436 -19.06 -2.87 6.41
N LYS A 437 -19.56 -2.96 7.65
CA LYS A 437 -19.00 -2.30 8.85
C LYS A 437 -18.22 -3.25 9.75
N LEU A 438 -18.12 -4.53 9.41
CA LEU A 438 -17.35 -5.51 10.18
C LEU A 438 -15.94 -5.62 9.60
N SER A 439 -14.94 -5.65 10.49
CA SER A 439 -13.56 -6.00 10.16
C SER A 439 -13.09 -7.11 11.10
N LEU A 440 -12.37 -8.11 10.59
CA LEU A 440 -11.84 -9.19 11.43
C LEU A 440 -10.40 -8.88 11.86
N LEU A 441 -10.14 -8.82 13.17
CA LEU A 441 -8.78 -8.68 13.72
C LEU A 441 -8.12 -10.04 13.83
N LEU A 442 -7.29 -10.39 12.85
CA LEU A 442 -6.67 -11.71 12.71
C LEU A 442 -5.21 -11.68 13.19
N PRO A 443 -4.78 -12.67 13.98
CA PRO A 443 -3.42 -12.74 14.48
C PRO A 443 -2.43 -13.31 13.44
N TYR A 444 -1.24 -12.73 13.33
CA TYR A 444 -0.09 -13.29 12.60
C TYR A 444 0.85 -14.09 13.52
N TYR A 445 0.34 -14.56 14.66
CA TYR A 445 1.07 -15.41 15.59
C TYR A 445 0.23 -16.62 15.95
N GLY A 446 0.89 -17.67 16.44
CA GLY A 446 0.24 -18.86 16.94
C GLY A 446 0.01 -18.85 18.46
N ALA A 447 -0.73 -19.84 18.92
CA ALA A 447 -0.96 -20.14 20.32
C ALA A 447 -0.39 -21.51 20.68
N VAL A 448 0.33 -21.58 21.79
CA VAL A 448 0.82 -22.83 22.34
C VAL A 448 -0.06 -23.24 23.52
N TRP A 449 -0.57 -24.45 23.44
CA TRP A 449 -1.42 -25.08 24.44
C TRP A 449 -0.67 -26.25 25.07
N LYS A 450 -0.76 -26.38 26.38
CA LYS A 450 -0.32 -27.57 27.10
C LYS A 450 -1.49 -28.53 27.20
N LYS A 451 -1.26 -29.78 26.79
CA LYS A 451 -2.27 -30.82 26.88
C LYS A 451 -2.48 -31.24 28.33
N GLY A 452 -3.74 -31.33 28.72
CA GLY A 452 -4.09 -31.88 30.02
C GLY A 452 -3.79 -33.38 30.06
N VAL A 453 -3.18 -33.85 31.14
CA VAL A 453 -2.94 -35.28 31.37
C VAL A 453 -4.14 -35.87 32.12
N HIS A 454 -4.50 -37.13 31.88
CA HIS A 454 -5.53 -37.86 32.63
C HIS A 454 -6.92 -37.18 32.70
N GLY A 455 -7.36 -36.55 31.60
CA GLY A 455 -8.69 -35.92 31.52
C GLY A 455 -8.78 -34.52 32.12
N HIS A 456 -7.66 -33.92 32.52
CA HIS A 456 -7.60 -32.49 32.81
C HIS A 456 -7.79 -31.64 31.53
N PRO A 457 -8.35 -30.42 31.63
CA PRO A 457 -8.50 -29.54 30.48
C PRO A 457 -7.13 -29.07 29.95
N ASP A 458 -7.10 -28.71 28.66
CA ASP A 458 -5.94 -28.08 28.06
C ASP A 458 -5.78 -26.65 28.59
N VAL A 459 -4.53 -26.19 28.66
CA VAL A 459 -4.20 -24.88 29.23
C VAL A 459 -3.42 -24.07 28.22
N PHE A 460 -3.92 -22.87 27.90
CA PHE A 460 -3.17 -21.90 27.12
C PHE A 460 -1.86 -21.56 27.84
N SER A 461 -0.74 -21.73 27.13
CA SER A 461 0.59 -21.47 27.69
C SER A 461 1.11 -20.10 27.30
N ARG A 462 1.18 -19.78 26.01
CA ARG A 462 1.77 -18.54 25.48
C ARG A 462 1.43 -18.34 24.01
N TYR A 463 1.58 -17.11 23.54
CA TYR A 463 1.64 -16.80 22.11
C TYR A 463 3.05 -17.04 21.57
N VAL A 464 3.17 -17.38 20.29
CA VAL A 464 4.44 -17.61 19.60
C VAL A 464 4.41 -16.96 18.21
N SER A 465 5.42 -16.16 17.88
CA SER A 465 5.44 -15.43 16.60
C SER A 465 5.50 -16.37 15.41
N TYR A 466 4.96 -15.96 14.25
CA TYR A 466 5.09 -16.74 13.02
C TYR A 466 6.55 -17.00 12.65
N THR A 467 7.40 -16.00 12.85
CA THR A 467 8.85 -16.12 12.64
C THR A 467 9.46 -17.23 13.50
N ASP A 468 9.09 -17.31 14.78
CA ASP A 468 9.64 -18.32 15.69
C ASP A 468 9.12 -19.72 15.35
N ILE A 469 7.83 -19.84 14.97
CA ILE A 469 7.27 -21.11 14.48
C ILE A 469 8.04 -21.59 13.27
N ARG A 470 8.24 -20.73 12.25
CA ARG A 470 8.93 -21.09 11.00
C ARG A 470 10.42 -21.40 11.19
N LYS A 471 11.07 -20.81 12.22
CA LYS A 471 12.45 -21.13 12.60
C LYS A 471 12.54 -22.46 13.34
N GLN A 472 11.62 -22.72 14.25
CA GLN A 472 11.62 -23.93 15.08
C GLN A 472 11.14 -25.16 14.31
N TYR A 473 10.20 -24.98 13.38
CA TYR A 473 9.59 -26.02 12.56
C TYR A 473 9.75 -25.64 11.08
N PRO A 474 10.94 -25.89 10.50
CA PRO A 474 11.21 -25.61 9.09
C PRO A 474 10.38 -26.54 8.20
N SER A 475 10.40 -26.28 6.88
CA SER A 475 9.57 -26.93 5.86
C SER A 475 9.55 -28.47 5.83
N ASP A 476 10.50 -29.13 6.49
CA ASP A 476 10.53 -30.60 6.64
C ASP A 476 9.58 -31.10 7.73
N THR A 477 9.08 -30.22 8.61
CA THR A 477 8.01 -30.51 9.57
C THR A 477 6.69 -30.41 8.82
N ILE A 478 5.92 -31.50 8.82
CA ILE A 478 4.57 -31.52 8.21
C ILE A 478 3.58 -31.11 9.30
N PRO A 479 3.09 -29.85 9.33
CA PRO A 479 2.03 -29.47 10.24
C PRO A 479 0.74 -30.20 9.84
N MET A 480 -0.11 -30.49 10.82
CA MET A 480 -1.44 -31.03 10.58
C MET A 480 -2.40 -29.89 10.27
N PHE A 481 -3.36 -30.11 9.38
CA PHE A 481 -4.37 -29.14 9.00
C PHE A 481 -5.72 -29.52 9.58
N ASP A 482 -6.31 -28.64 10.39
CA ASP A 482 -7.68 -28.81 10.86
C ASP A 482 -8.66 -28.14 9.89
N GLU A 483 -9.49 -28.95 9.23
CA GLU A 483 -10.40 -28.47 8.19
C GLU A 483 -11.53 -27.56 8.72
N SER A 484 -11.98 -27.76 9.97
CA SER A 484 -13.06 -26.97 10.57
C SER A 484 -12.60 -25.55 10.86
N SER A 485 -11.49 -25.41 11.57
CA SER A 485 -10.91 -24.12 11.91
C SER A 485 -10.15 -23.49 10.73
N ALA A 486 -9.88 -24.26 9.66
CA ALA A 486 -8.99 -23.89 8.57
C ALA A 486 -7.69 -23.30 9.12
N THR A 487 -7.01 -24.05 9.98
CA THR A 487 -5.80 -23.63 10.71
C THR A 487 -4.83 -24.80 10.81
N PHE A 488 -3.52 -24.52 10.83
CA PHE A 488 -2.51 -25.54 11.02
C PHE A 488 -2.17 -25.73 12.50
N PHE A 489 -1.74 -26.93 12.87
CA PHE A 489 -1.19 -27.19 14.18
C PHE A 489 -0.05 -28.21 14.17
N ILE A 490 0.80 -28.13 15.19
CA ILE A 490 1.93 -29.05 15.43
C ILE A 490 1.77 -29.66 16.82
N GLU A 491 1.82 -30.98 16.89
CA GLU A 491 1.89 -31.72 18.15
C GLU A 491 3.34 -31.90 18.58
N VAL A 492 3.67 -31.42 19.77
CA VAL A 492 4.94 -31.66 20.44
C VAL A 492 4.76 -32.82 21.40
N LYS A 493 5.38 -33.95 21.08
CA LYS A 493 5.31 -35.18 21.87
C LYS A 493 6.45 -35.25 22.89
N ASP A 494 6.19 -35.89 24.02
CA ASP A 494 7.22 -36.17 25.01
C ASP A 494 8.07 -37.40 24.65
N GLN A 495 8.99 -37.77 25.54
CA GLN A 495 9.88 -38.93 25.34
C GLN A 495 9.14 -40.28 25.28
N TYR A 496 7.87 -40.32 25.71
CA TYR A 496 7.02 -41.51 25.69
C TYR A 496 6.07 -41.53 24.48
N GLY A 497 6.09 -40.48 23.65
CA GLY A 497 5.25 -40.36 22.46
C GLY A 497 3.88 -39.72 22.72
N GLU A 498 3.60 -39.27 23.94
CA GLU A 498 2.34 -38.61 24.31
C GLU A 498 2.37 -37.13 23.94
N VAL A 499 1.27 -36.59 23.45
CA VAL A 499 1.17 -35.17 23.07
C VAL A 499 1.19 -34.31 24.32
N LYS A 500 2.24 -33.49 24.47
CA LYS A 500 2.42 -32.60 25.61
C LYS A 500 2.03 -31.16 25.30
N GLU A 501 2.31 -30.69 24.09
CA GLU A 501 1.93 -29.36 23.63
C GLU A 501 1.33 -29.41 22.23
N GLU A 502 0.40 -28.52 21.94
CA GLU A 502 -0.11 -28.25 20.60
C GLU A 502 0.16 -26.79 20.26
N ILE A 503 0.71 -26.56 19.07
CA ILE A 503 1.02 -25.22 18.57
C ILE A 503 0.09 -24.96 17.39
N TRP A 504 -0.91 -24.12 17.59
CA TRP A 504 -1.89 -23.74 16.57
C TRP A 504 -1.48 -22.41 15.93
N PHE A 505 -1.45 -22.35 14.60
CA PHE A 505 -1.02 -21.16 13.87
C PHE A 505 -1.60 -21.09 12.47
N ASP A 506 -1.55 -19.89 11.91
CA ASP A 506 -1.92 -19.64 10.53
C ASP A 506 -0.70 -19.34 9.66
N ASP A 507 -0.74 -19.82 8.41
CA ASP A 507 0.22 -19.51 7.36
C ASP A 507 -0.50 -18.78 6.19
N GLY A 508 0.22 -18.52 5.09
CA GLY A 508 -0.39 -17.90 3.91
C GLY A 508 -1.58 -18.66 3.32
N ILE A 509 -1.61 -20.00 3.42
CA ILE A 509 -2.69 -20.83 2.89
C ILE A 509 -3.93 -20.70 3.78
N SER A 510 -3.78 -20.89 5.08
CA SER A 510 -4.90 -20.82 6.02
C SER A 510 -5.47 -19.40 6.12
N MET A 511 -4.60 -18.37 6.10
CA MET A 511 -5.04 -16.97 6.01
C MET A 511 -5.81 -16.68 4.73
N SER A 512 -5.34 -17.19 3.58
CA SER A 512 -6.02 -17.04 2.29
C SER A 512 -7.47 -17.56 2.35
N MET A 513 -7.72 -18.69 3.02
CA MET A 513 -9.08 -19.22 3.21
C MET A 513 -9.97 -18.30 4.07
N LYS A 514 -9.39 -17.70 5.12
CA LYS A 514 -10.11 -16.72 5.96
C LYS A 514 -10.37 -15.42 5.21
N TYR A 515 -9.45 -15.00 4.34
CA TYR A 515 -9.65 -13.85 3.45
C TYR A 515 -10.73 -14.11 2.41
N ASP A 516 -10.83 -15.32 1.85
CA ASP A 516 -11.94 -15.71 0.97
C ASP A 516 -13.28 -15.64 1.72
N PHE A 517 -13.32 -16.02 3.00
CA PHE A 517 -14.50 -15.84 3.84
C PHE A 517 -14.88 -14.37 4.02
N VAL A 518 -13.91 -13.48 4.29
CA VAL A 518 -14.13 -12.03 4.40
C VAL A 518 -14.79 -11.49 3.12
N LEU A 519 -14.25 -11.85 1.95
CA LEU A 519 -14.80 -11.44 0.65
C LEU A 519 -16.20 -12.03 0.42
N LYS A 520 -16.39 -13.33 0.67
CA LYS A 520 -17.67 -14.03 0.45
C LYS A 520 -18.79 -13.52 1.34
N LYS A 521 -18.48 -13.08 2.56
CA LYS A 521 -19.45 -12.48 3.50
C LYS A 521 -19.66 -10.99 3.27
N GLY A 522 -18.93 -10.37 2.32
CA GLY A 522 -19.04 -8.94 2.05
C GLY A 522 -18.64 -8.08 3.24
N LEU A 523 -17.63 -8.53 4.00
CA LEU A 523 -17.14 -7.77 5.14
C LEU A 523 -16.38 -6.52 4.66
N GLY A 524 -16.42 -5.46 5.47
CA GLY A 524 -15.82 -4.18 5.09
C GLY A 524 -14.31 -4.12 5.22
N GLY A 525 -13.71 -5.03 6.00
CA GLY A 525 -12.27 -5.08 6.14
C GLY A 525 -11.69 -6.30 6.84
N VAL A 526 -10.37 -6.31 6.89
CA VAL A 526 -9.56 -7.18 7.73
C VAL A 526 -8.51 -6.32 8.45
N THR A 527 -8.26 -6.63 9.71
CA THR A 527 -7.25 -5.95 10.53
C THR A 527 -6.21 -6.99 10.97
N ILE A 528 -4.93 -6.70 10.79
CA ILE A 528 -3.84 -7.64 11.06
C ILE A 528 -3.16 -7.29 12.38
N TRP A 529 -3.06 -8.27 13.28
CA TRP A 529 -2.41 -8.15 14.59
C TRP A 529 -1.22 -9.11 14.73
N THR A 530 0.02 -8.66 14.79
CA THR A 530 0.50 -7.32 14.47
C THR A 530 1.51 -7.40 13.35
N LEU A 531 1.75 -6.30 12.66
CA LEU A 531 2.81 -6.25 11.66
C LEU A 531 4.18 -6.56 12.29
N GLY A 532 5.03 -7.26 11.54
CA GLY A 532 6.41 -7.56 11.90
C GLY A 532 6.64 -8.86 12.67
N VAL A 533 5.59 -9.56 13.12
CA VAL A 533 5.74 -10.89 13.77
C VAL A 533 6.11 -12.01 12.78
N ASP A 534 5.94 -11.75 11.50
CA ASP A 534 6.23 -12.60 10.33
C ASP A 534 7.60 -12.33 9.69
N LYS A 535 8.39 -11.44 10.31
CA LYS A 535 9.73 -11.01 9.87
C LYS A 535 10.54 -12.10 9.15
N GLY A 536 10.85 -11.82 7.89
CA GLY A 536 11.68 -12.68 7.04
C GLY A 536 10.90 -13.69 6.21
N TYR A 537 9.57 -13.70 6.32
CA TYR A 537 8.67 -14.54 5.52
C TYR A 537 7.64 -13.68 4.80
N THR A 538 7.37 -13.98 3.53
CA THR A 538 6.47 -13.15 2.69
C THR A 538 5.10 -13.76 2.48
N ASP A 539 4.89 -15.03 2.83
CA ASP A 539 3.68 -15.77 2.45
C ASP A 539 2.38 -15.18 3.04
N LEU A 540 2.44 -14.61 4.25
CA LEU A 540 1.31 -13.89 4.84
C LEU A 540 0.99 -12.57 4.11
N TRP A 541 2.02 -11.84 3.66
CA TRP A 541 1.85 -10.65 2.82
C TRP A 541 1.36 -11.00 1.42
N ASP A 542 1.90 -12.06 0.83
CA ASP A 542 1.50 -12.53 -0.49
C ASP A 542 0.03 -12.95 -0.49
N ALA A 543 -0.47 -13.56 0.59
CA ALA A 543 -1.89 -13.84 0.77
C ALA A 543 -2.76 -12.58 0.81
N LEU A 544 -2.32 -11.49 1.47
CA LEU A 544 -3.04 -10.21 1.45
C LEU A 544 -3.09 -9.62 0.04
N VAL A 545 -1.94 -9.59 -0.64
CA VAL A 545 -1.80 -9.01 -1.97
C VAL A 545 -2.65 -9.77 -2.98
N ASP A 546 -2.58 -11.09 -2.99
CA ASP A 546 -3.37 -11.94 -3.88
C ASP A 546 -4.89 -11.68 -3.71
N LYS A 547 -5.36 -11.64 -2.46
CA LYS A 547 -6.80 -11.56 -2.18
C LYS A 547 -7.36 -10.16 -2.34
N PHE A 548 -6.66 -9.14 -1.87
CA PHE A 548 -7.22 -7.80 -1.69
C PHE A 548 -6.69 -6.75 -2.65
N VAL A 549 -5.46 -6.86 -3.14
CA VAL A 549 -4.87 -5.85 -4.03
C VAL A 549 -5.37 -6.07 -5.45
N VAL A 550 -5.78 -4.98 -6.10
CA VAL A 550 -6.17 -4.96 -7.52
C VAL A 550 -5.55 -3.76 -8.22
N THR A 551 -5.46 -3.86 -9.55
CA THR A 551 -5.01 -2.76 -10.40
C THR A 551 -6.22 -1.92 -10.80
N ASP A 552 -6.23 -0.65 -10.42
CA ASP A 552 -7.21 0.33 -10.84
C ASP A 552 -6.67 1.17 -12.01
N THR A 553 -7.55 1.46 -12.97
CA THR A 553 -7.24 2.19 -14.20
C THR A 553 -8.09 3.45 -14.27
N LEU A 554 -7.46 4.62 -14.14
CA LEU A 554 -8.12 5.91 -14.35
C LEU A 554 -7.90 6.37 -15.79
N PHE A 555 -8.94 6.33 -16.61
CA PHE A 555 -8.92 6.92 -17.95
C PHE A 555 -8.86 8.45 -17.86
N LEU A 556 -7.95 9.06 -18.61
CA LEU A 556 -7.82 10.52 -18.68
C LEU A 556 -8.49 11.06 -19.94
N ASP A 557 -7.93 10.75 -21.11
CA ASP A 557 -8.41 11.24 -22.40
C ASP A 557 -7.85 10.43 -23.59
N THR A 558 -8.37 10.72 -24.78
CA THR A 558 -7.83 10.19 -26.04
C THR A 558 -6.88 11.18 -26.68
N VAL A 559 -5.69 10.72 -27.10
CA VAL A 559 -4.66 11.53 -27.74
C VAL A 559 -4.41 11.07 -29.18
N SER A 560 -4.12 12.04 -30.06
CA SER A 560 -3.66 11.74 -31.43
C SER A 560 -2.20 11.27 -31.38
N LEU A 561 -1.94 10.10 -31.94
CA LEU A 561 -0.57 9.57 -32.10
C LEU A 561 0.12 10.10 -33.37
N ARG A 562 -0.61 10.82 -34.22
CA ARG A 562 -0.05 11.47 -35.41
C ARG A 562 0.35 12.92 -35.09
N PRO A 563 1.55 13.37 -35.50
CA PRO A 563 1.92 14.77 -35.38
C PRO A 563 0.94 15.64 -36.19
N PRO A 564 0.58 16.83 -35.69
CA PRO A 564 -0.28 17.75 -36.43
C PRO A 564 0.39 18.10 -37.75
N ILE A 565 -0.35 17.99 -38.85
CA ILE A 565 0.15 18.36 -40.19
C ILE A 565 0.49 19.85 -40.16
N PRO A 566 1.72 20.27 -40.51
CA PRO A 566 2.09 21.68 -40.49
C PRO A 566 1.25 22.44 -41.53
N GLN A 567 0.36 23.32 -41.05
CA GLN A 567 -0.35 24.26 -41.91
C GLN A 567 0.60 25.37 -42.34
N HIS A 568 0.91 25.43 -43.64
CA HIS A 568 1.62 26.57 -44.22
C HIS A 568 0.72 27.81 -44.17
N LEU A 569 0.90 28.63 -43.13
CA LEU A 569 0.21 29.90 -42.98
C LEU A 569 0.87 30.97 -43.87
N THR A 570 0.06 31.74 -44.58
CA THR A 570 0.52 32.96 -45.27
C THR A 570 1.02 34.02 -44.27
N LEU A 571 1.84 34.97 -44.73
CA LEU A 571 2.40 36.04 -43.87
C LEU A 571 1.31 36.79 -43.08
N PHE A 572 0.19 37.13 -43.74
CA PHE A 572 -0.95 37.81 -43.10
C PHE A 572 -1.68 36.94 -42.09
N GLN A 573 -1.83 35.64 -42.36
CA GLN A 573 -2.42 34.72 -41.39
C GLN A 573 -1.50 34.51 -40.20
N ARG A 574 -0.18 34.51 -40.40
CA ARG A 574 0.81 34.48 -39.32
C ARG A 574 0.69 35.73 -38.44
N ILE A 575 0.71 36.92 -39.04
CA ILE A 575 0.55 38.19 -38.30
C ILE A 575 -0.78 38.24 -37.54
N LYS A 576 -1.90 37.85 -38.20
CA LYS A 576 -3.22 37.84 -37.58
C LYS A 576 -3.30 36.85 -36.41
N ARG A 577 -2.67 35.68 -36.55
CA ARG A 577 -2.59 34.67 -35.49
C ARG A 577 -1.78 35.19 -34.31
N GLU A 578 -0.59 35.74 -34.54
CA GLU A 578 0.24 36.32 -33.47
C GLU A 578 -0.49 37.45 -32.75
N LEU A 579 -1.12 38.38 -33.48
CA LEU A 579 -1.93 39.46 -32.88
C LEU A 579 -3.09 38.93 -32.04
N ASN A 580 -3.73 37.85 -32.47
CA ASN A 580 -4.82 37.23 -31.71
C ASN A 580 -4.30 36.53 -30.45
N ILE A 581 -3.14 35.88 -30.53
CA ILE A 581 -2.44 35.29 -29.36
C ILE A 581 -2.11 36.40 -28.36
N TYR A 582 -1.58 37.53 -28.80
CA TYR A 582 -1.33 38.69 -27.94
C TYR A 582 -2.61 39.24 -27.29
N ALA A 583 -3.69 39.38 -28.07
CA ALA A 583 -4.97 39.86 -27.55
C ALA A 583 -5.54 38.96 -26.46
N ILE A 584 -5.45 37.63 -26.63
CA ILE A 584 -5.88 36.65 -25.63
C ILE A 584 -4.96 36.73 -24.41
N LEU A 585 -3.64 36.79 -24.61
CA LEU A 585 -2.65 36.88 -23.53
C LEU A 585 -2.83 38.14 -22.66
N PHE A 586 -3.33 39.24 -23.22
CA PHE A 586 -3.64 40.47 -22.47
C PHE A 586 -4.86 40.34 -21.56
N HIS A 587 -5.78 39.42 -21.86
CA HIS A 587 -6.99 39.18 -21.09
C HIS A 587 -6.86 37.99 -20.13
N ASP A 588 -6.34 36.86 -20.61
CA ASP A 588 -6.16 35.63 -19.85
C ASP A 588 -4.83 34.94 -20.24
N PRO A 589 -3.73 35.21 -19.52
CA PRO A 589 -2.42 34.65 -19.83
C PRO A 589 -2.34 33.13 -19.61
N CYS A 590 -3.26 32.54 -18.85
CA CYS A 590 -3.25 31.11 -18.51
C CYS A 590 -3.96 30.23 -19.54
N SER A 591 -4.62 30.82 -20.53
CA SER A 591 -5.41 30.12 -21.54
C SER A 591 -4.58 29.59 -22.74
N ILE A 592 -3.30 29.95 -22.83
CA ILE A 592 -2.44 29.66 -23.98
C ILE A 592 -1.29 28.73 -23.58
N ASP A 593 -1.04 27.71 -24.41
CA ASP A 593 0.11 26.81 -24.26
C ASP A 593 1.43 27.54 -24.60
N VAL A 594 2.34 27.60 -23.62
CA VAL A 594 3.64 28.29 -23.67
C VAL A 594 4.57 27.77 -24.77
N SER A 595 4.30 26.55 -25.28
CA SER A 595 5.02 25.93 -26.40
C SER A 595 4.65 26.52 -27.77
N GLN A 596 3.52 27.22 -27.89
CA GLN A 596 2.99 27.71 -29.16
C GLN A 596 3.41 29.15 -29.51
N TYR A 597 4.19 29.81 -28.66
CA TYR A 597 4.52 31.23 -28.76
C TYR A 597 6.00 31.52 -28.45
N GLU A 598 6.69 32.27 -29.32
CA GLU A 598 8.14 32.60 -29.22
C GLU A 598 8.43 34.07 -28.86
N GLY A 599 7.39 34.87 -28.61
CA GLY A 599 7.48 36.31 -28.89
C GLY A 599 8.10 37.22 -27.82
N ASP A 600 8.70 36.73 -26.73
CA ASP A 600 9.57 37.58 -25.89
C ASP A 600 10.81 38.03 -26.68
N THR A 601 11.35 37.11 -27.49
CA THR A 601 12.50 37.33 -28.35
C THR A 601 12.30 38.51 -29.32
N TYR A 602 11.08 38.68 -29.86
CA TYR A 602 10.76 39.74 -30.82
C TYR A 602 10.81 41.14 -30.19
N PHE A 603 10.23 41.31 -29.00
CA PHE A 603 10.24 42.59 -28.28
C PHE A 603 11.63 42.96 -27.78
N ILE A 604 12.46 41.97 -27.43
CA ILE A 604 13.87 42.18 -27.08
C ILE A 604 14.63 42.79 -28.27
N TYR A 605 14.49 42.24 -29.48
CA TYR A 605 15.14 42.79 -30.67
C TYR A 605 14.64 44.19 -31.02
N ILE A 606 13.33 44.45 -30.91
CA ILE A 606 12.76 45.78 -31.12
C ILE A 606 13.33 46.78 -30.12
N ALA A 607 13.42 46.42 -28.84
CA ALA A 607 13.98 47.28 -27.80
C ALA A 607 15.44 47.63 -28.11
N PHE A 608 16.27 46.65 -28.49
CA PHE A 608 17.64 46.92 -28.91
C PHE A 608 17.73 47.82 -30.14
N SER A 609 16.83 47.66 -31.11
CA SER A 609 16.77 48.53 -32.29
C SER A 609 16.43 49.98 -31.91
N PHE A 610 15.45 50.21 -31.03
CA PHE A 610 15.11 51.56 -30.58
C PHE A 610 16.18 52.16 -29.67
N LEU A 611 16.89 51.36 -28.89
CA LEU A 611 18.04 51.80 -28.10
C LEU A 611 19.14 52.32 -29.02
N GLY A 612 19.50 51.54 -30.05
CA GLY A 612 20.49 51.94 -31.06
C GLY A 612 20.10 53.25 -31.76
N LEU A 613 18.84 53.35 -32.23
CA LEU A 613 18.33 54.57 -32.87
C LEU A 613 18.35 55.77 -31.92
N SER A 614 17.97 55.59 -30.65
CA SER A 614 17.98 56.66 -29.64
C SER A 614 19.39 57.17 -29.38
N LEU A 615 20.39 56.28 -29.30
CA LEU A 615 21.80 56.65 -29.12
C LEU A 615 22.35 57.40 -30.33
N VAL A 616 22.05 56.94 -31.55
CA VAL A 616 22.47 57.61 -32.79
C VAL A 616 21.83 58.99 -32.91
N SER A 617 20.51 59.09 -32.70
CA SER A 617 19.79 60.37 -32.73
C SER A 617 20.23 61.32 -31.61
N GLY A 618 20.52 60.81 -30.42
CA GLY A 618 21.06 61.58 -29.30
C GLY A 618 22.45 62.13 -29.60
N GLY A 619 23.36 61.29 -30.08
CA GLY A 619 24.70 61.70 -30.50
C GLY A 619 24.66 62.76 -31.61
N ALA A 620 23.80 62.57 -32.61
CA ALA A 620 23.57 63.55 -33.68
C ALA A 620 23.05 64.88 -33.12
N TYR A 621 22.08 64.84 -32.20
CA TYR A 621 21.54 66.04 -31.55
C TYR A 621 22.63 66.84 -30.81
N PHE A 622 23.45 66.18 -30.00
CA PHE A 622 24.57 66.82 -29.30
C PHE A 622 25.62 67.40 -30.25
N TYR A 623 25.96 66.67 -31.32
CA TYR A 623 26.90 67.14 -32.33
C TYR A 623 26.40 68.40 -33.05
N PHE A 624 25.16 68.39 -33.54
CA PHE A 624 24.60 69.53 -34.27
C PHE A 624 24.36 70.76 -33.39
N VAL A 625 24.03 70.58 -32.12
CA VAL A 625 23.93 71.69 -31.15
C VAL A 625 25.31 72.28 -30.86
N ARG A 626 26.36 71.44 -30.77
CA ARG A 626 27.74 71.92 -30.56
C ARG A 626 28.30 72.69 -31.76
N VAL A 627 27.98 72.28 -32.98
CA VAL A 627 28.51 72.91 -34.21
C VAL A 627 27.74 74.16 -34.62
N ASN A 628 26.40 74.15 -34.52
CA ASN A 628 25.54 75.23 -35.04
C ASN A 628 25.01 76.17 -33.95
N GLY A 629 25.33 75.92 -32.67
CA GLY A 629 24.82 76.69 -31.54
C GLY A 629 23.30 76.57 -31.34
N GLU A 630 22.74 77.44 -30.52
CA GLU A 630 21.33 77.36 -30.11
C GLU A 630 20.31 77.68 -31.22
N GLY A 631 20.75 78.26 -32.34
CA GLY A 631 19.91 78.70 -33.46
C GLY A 631 19.54 77.60 -34.48
N TRP A 632 19.85 76.33 -34.22
CA TRP A 632 19.60 75.25 -35.18
C TRP A 632 18.10 75.00 -35.44
N LYS A 633 17.67 75.22 -36.70
CA LYS A 633 16.27 75.16 -37.16
C LYS A 633 15.55 73.83 -36.85
N TYR A 634 16.27 72.70 -36.82
CA TYR A 634 15.68 71.37 -36.60
C TYR A 634 15.78 70.86 -35.16
N ARG A 635 16.34 71.65 -34.23
CA ARG A 635 16.54 71.27 -32.83
C ARG A 635 15.27 70.72 -32.19
N LYS A 636 14.16 71.47 -32.31
CA LYS A 636 12.86 71.06 -31.72
C LYS A 636 12.32 69.76 -32.33
N LYS A 637 12.49 69.55 -33.65
CA LYS A 637 12.00 68.35 -34.33
C LYS A 637 12.81 67.11 -33.96
N MET A 638 14.13 67.24 -33.85
CA MET A 638 15.00 66.14 -33.40
C MET A 638 14.80 65.81 -31.92
N LEU A 639 14.52 66.81 -31.08
CA LEU A 639 14.16 66.58 -29.68
C LEU A 639 12.85 65.77 -29.56
N ILE A 640 11.82 66.12 -30.35
CA ILE A 640 10.55 65.37 -30.39
C ILE A 640 10.78 63.93 -30.87
N LEU A 641 11.59 63.74 -31.90
CA LEU A 641 11.94 62.40 -32.39
C LEU A 641 12.65 61.57 -31.32
N LEU A 642 13.60 62.17 -30.59
CA LEU A 642 14.31 61.50 -29.50
C LEU A 642 13.35 61.08 -28.38
N ILE A 643 12.42 61.97 -27.98
CA ILE A 643 11.40 61.67 -26.98
C ILE A 643 10.52 60.49 -27.44
N LEU A 644 10.11 60.48 -28.71
CA LEU A 644 9.30 59.40 -29.28
C LEU A 644 10.06 58.06 -29.35
N LEU A 645 11.34 58.08 -29.71
CA LEU A 645 12.19 56.88 -29.71
C LEU A 645 12.41 56.33 -28.30
N ILE A 646 12.62 57.21 -27.31
CA ILE A 646 12.72 56.82 -25.90
C ILE A 646 11.41 56.21 -25.41
N LEU A 647 10.26 56.79 -25.77
CA LEU A 647 8.95 56.24 -25.41
C LEU A 647 8.75 54.83 -26.00
N LEU A 648 9.07 54.64 -27.28
CA LEU A 648 8.99 53.34 -27.94
C LEU A 648 9.95 52.31 -27.35
N LEU A 649 11.16 52.74 -26.97
CA LEU A 649 12.13 51.91 -26.25
C LEU A 649 11.56 51.45 -24.89
N VAL A 650 10.97 52.35 -24.11
CA VAL A 650 10.39 52.02 -22.81
C VAL A 650 9.25 51.02 -22.95
N VAL A 651 8.33 51.25 -23.90
CA VAL A 651 7.19 50.35 -24.13
C VAL A 651 7.64 48.97 -24.59
N SER A 652 8.58 48.89 -25.54
CA SER A 652 9.10 47.61 -26.04
C SER A 652 9.90 46.83 -24.99
N THR A 653 10.72 47.52 -24.18
CA THR A 653 11.45 46.90 -23.06
C THR A 653 10.50 46.37 -22.00
N PHE A 654 9.44 47.11 -21.69
CA PHE A 654 8.41 46.66 -20.77
C PHE A 654 7.69 45.42 -21.28
N MET A 655 7.28 45.39 -22.55
CA MET A 655 6.66 44.21 -23.15
C MET A 655 7.59 43.00 -23.18
N ALA A 656 8.87 43.18 -23.49
CA ALA A 656 9.87 42.12 -23.44
C ALA A 656 10.01 41.49 -22.06
N PHE A 657 10.00 42.33 -21.02
CA PHE A 657 10.07 41.88 -19.63
C PHE A 657 8.78 41.18 -19.20
N PHE A 658 7.62 41.73 -19.57
CA PHE A 658 6.31 41.16 -19.21
C PHE A 658 6.08 39.78 -19.85
N LEU A 659 6.49 39.62 -21.10
CA LEU A 659 6.32 38.39 -21.87
C LEU A 659 7.41 37.34 -21.59
N ASN A 660 8.36 37.65 -20.70
CA ASN A 660 9.49 36.78 -20.41
C ASN A 660 9.07 35.57 -19.58
N LYS A 661 9.27 34.37 -20.15
CA LYS A 661 8.90 33.08 -19.57
C LYS A 661 9.68 32.70 -18.30
N LYS A 662 10.74 33.44 -17.97
CA LYS A 662 11.61 33.21 -16.80
C LYS A 662 11.24 34.07 -15.59
N LEU A 663 10.29 35.00 -15.73
CA LEU A 663 9.88 35.91 -14.66
C LEU A 663 8.52 35.50 -14.10
N ASP A 664 8.55 34.64 -13.08
CA ASP A 664 7.38 33.95 -12.53
C ASP A 664 6.32 34.85 -11.88
N PHE A 665 6.58 36.16 -11.70
CA PHE A 665 5.66 37.08 -11.01
C PHE A 665 4.61 37.73 -11.92
N VAL A 666 4.72 37.56 -13.25
CA VAL A 666 3.97 38.37 -14.24
C VAL A 666 2.90 37.58 -15.01
N GLY A 667 2.70 36.32 -14.65
CA GLY A 667 1.54 35.54 -15.10
C GLY A 667 1.77 34.56 -16.25
N ILE A 668 2.98 34.47 -16.79
CA ILE A 668 3.38 33.39 -17.71
C ILE A 668 4.59 32.68 -17.09
N SER A 669 4.46 31.39 -16.76
CA SER A 669 5.57 30.59 -16.25
C SER A 669 5.83 29.38 -17.13
N SER A 670 7.10 29.03 -17.25
CA SER A 670 7.56 27.78 -17.89
C SER A 670 7.45 26.56 -16.95
N VAL A 671 7.05 26.75 -15.70
CA VAL A 671 6.87 25.68 -14.71
C VAL A 671 5.43 25.13 -14.78
N PRO A 672 5.24 23.81 -14.95
CA PRO A 672 3.90 23.20 -14.98
C PRO A 672 3.08 23.53 -13.73
N GLY A 673 1.83 23.98 -13.91
CA GLY A 673 0.88 24.18 -12.82
C GLY A 673 1.01 25.49 -12.02
N ARG A 674 1.89 26.42 -12.41
CA ARG A 674 2.00 27.75 -11.79
C ARG A 674 1.73 28.86 -12.80
N CYS A 675 0.46 29.20 -12.99
CA CYS A 675 0.06 30.38 -13.77
C CYS A 675 -0.71 31.36 -12.87
N HIS A 676 -0.28 32.62 -12.85
CA HIS A 676 -0.95 33.68 -12.11
C HIS A 676 -1.76 34.53 -13.07
N SER A 677 -3.09 34.50 -12.97
CA SER A 677 -3.98 35.29 -13.81
C SER A 677 -3.97 36.77 -13.40
N VAL A 678 -2.92 37.49 -13.74
CA VAL A 678 -2.88 38.96 -13.62
C VAL A 678 -3.07 39.55 -15.01
N PRO A 679 -4.24 40.11 -15.34
CA PRO A 679 -4.46 40.75 -16.64
C PRO A 679 -3.45 41.88 -16.85
N LEU A 680 -2.81 41.94 -18.03
CA LEU A 680 -1.83 42.98 -18.33
C LEU A 680 -2.44 44.38 -18.19
N VAL A 681 -3.72 44.53 -18.50
CA VAL A 681 -4.46 45.78 -18.35
C VAL A 681 -4.35 46.34 -16.94
N ASN A 682 -4.44 45.48 -15.91
CA ASN A 682 -4.32 45.90 -14.52
C ASN A 682 -2.91 46.40 -14.19
N VAL A 683 -1.88 45.72 -14.71
CA VAL A 683 -0.48 46.13 -14.52
C VAL A 683 -0.19 47.46 -15.21
N LEU A 684 -0.69 47.65 -16.43
CA LEU A 684 -0.58 48.91 -17.18
C LEU A 684 -1.32 50.05 -16.49
N ILE A 685 -2.49 49.80 -15.90
CA ILE A 685 -3.21 50.80 -15.10
C ILE A 685 -2.39 51.20 -13.87
N ILE A 686 -1.84 50.25 -13.13
CA ILE A 686 -1.01 50.51 -11.95
C ILE A 686 0.21 51.36 -12.31
N LEU A 687 0.92 50.99 -13.39
CA LEU A 687 2.07 51.75 -13.88
C LEU A 687 1.69 53.14 -14.40
N GLY A 688 0.58 53.25 -15.13
CA GLY A 688 0.08 54.53 -15.62
C GLY A 688 -0.24 55.49 -14.48
N ILE A 689 -0.92 54.99 -13.44
CA ILE A 689 -1.20 55.76 -12.22
C ILE A 689 0.11 56.15 -11.53
N GLY A 690 1.06 55.23 -11.38
CA GLY A 690 2.37 55.49 -10.78
C GLY A 690 3.18 56.55 -11.53
N PHE A 691 3.15 56.53 -12.87
CA PHE A 691 3.82 57.51 -13.71
C PHE A 691 3.20 58.91 -13.58
N VAL A 692 1.86 59.00 -13.64
CA VAL A 692 1.15 60.28 -13.45
C VAL A 692 1.41 60.83 -12.05
N LEU A 693 1.39 59.98 -11.03
CA LEU A 693 1.71 60.38 -9.66
C LEU A 693 3.16 60.87 -9.54
N GLY A 694 4.11 60.18 -10.18
CA GLY A 694 5.51 60.59 -10.24
C GLY A 694 5.70 61.96 -10.91
N LEU A 695 4.99 62.24 -12.00
CA LEU A 695 4.99 63.55 -12.65
C LEU A 695 4.40 64.64 -11.75
N LEU A 696 3.29 64.34 -11.06
CA LEU A 696 2.69 65.28 -10.11
C LEU A 696 3.62 65.58 -8.94
N ILE A 697 4.29 64.57 -8.38
CA ILE A 697 5.29 64.74 -7.31
C ILE A 697 6.46 65.59 -7.83
N MET A 698 6.98 65.28 -9.02
CA MET A 698 8.06 66.07 -9.60
C MET A 698 7.66 67.54 -9.76
N HIS A 699 6.46 67.80 -10.29
CA HIS A 699 5.99 69.15 -10.58
C HIS A 699 5.66 69.96 -9.32
N PHE A 700 4.97 69.35 -8.35
CA PHE A 700 4.43 70.08 -7.18
C PHE A 700 5.33 70.03 -5.95
N LEU A 701 6.18 69.01 -5.79
CA LEU A 701 7.05 68.87 -4.62
C LEU A 701 8.51 69.21 -4.94
N LEU A 702 9.06 68.69 -6.04
CA LEU A 702 10.50 68.81 -6.34
C LEU A 702 10.84 70.08 -7.12
N GLN A 703 10.04 70.44 -8.12
CA GLN A 703 10.28 71.61 -8.98
C GLN A 703 10.32 72.95 -8.22
N PRO A 704 9.51 73.19 -7.17
CA PRO A 704 9.61 74.40 -6.34
C PRO A 704 10.85 74.48 -5.45
N LEU A 705 11.50 73.34 -5.16
CA LEU A 705 12.72 73.26 -4.34
C LEU A 705 13.99 73.50 -5.15
N LEU A 706 13.92 73.41 -6.49
CA LEU A 706 15.04 73.69 -7.39
C LEU A 706 15.12 75.21 -7.64
N LYS A 707 16.14 75.88 -7.06
CA LYS A 707 16.42 77.30 -7.34
C LYS A 707 17.03 77.45 -8.74
N LYS A 708 16.75 78.59 -9.37
CA LYS A 708 17.16 78.92 -10.76
C LYS A 708 18.66 78.84 -11.03
N ASP A 709 19.51 78.93 -9.99
CA ASP A 709 20.97 78.92 -10.12
C ASP A 709 21.59 77.51 -10.02
N ASP A 710 20.78 76.48 -9.76
CA ASP A 710 21.22 75.08 -9.69
C ASP A 710 20.86 74.25 -10.94
N MET A 711 20.43 74.91 -12.03
CA MET A 711 20.30 74.25 -13.34
C MET A 711 21.58 74.47 -14.15
N PRO A 712 22.34 73.42 -14.51
CA PRO A 712 23.55 73.53 -15.33
C PRO A 712 23.27 73.97 -16.78
#